data_AF-A0A520BE52-F1
#
_entry.id   AF-A0A520BE52-F1
#
_cell.length_a   1.000
_cell.length_b   1.000
_cell.length_c   1.000
_cell.angle_alpha   90.00
_cell.angle_beta   90.00
_cell.angle_gamma   90.00
#
_symmetry.space_group_name_H-M   'P 1'
#
loop_
_entity.id
_entity.type
_entity.pdbx_description
1 polymer ?
#
loop_
_entity_poly.entity_id
_entity_poly.type
_entity_poly.pdbx_seq_one_letter_code
_entity_poly.pdbx_strand_id
1 'polypeptide(L)'
;LYVIARMGPYVNGELTAGGFPGWLLRQRAEARTDAAEYQAATDEWMTQINAIIARHQITNGGGSVIAYQLENELFAVNPKNIRHMQHLADKARADGITVPLFHNAASRLPDWTPKNSTAPFANPGPTDIYAFDGYPGGVCSVDAQPGTPAPAPDWGIYGKNYPKVGSLASPNTPGFVAEIGAGWFDYWGSNGTYECTAKRQGGGYQRVFYGSSLINSLTIHSIYMAFGGTSWGWQPGPIVYTSYDYGAPISEARVMRDKALVLKQMGGFVQAATPVLAQMDKGEVLDPGNPKVRLYHNVNKALGSHVLLAQHNQLSGTEAFGFRLQTKDGSYQIPQAGKLTLTGQDAKLLLASYALERQHLVYSTSELQAQLKQGGRDVALLYGRNGDDGETVLRYAAKPSAKLLRGQAQVNWDAKSGDLRLNYQHTGLIEVLISGGGRAPLLLLLADEKTGQQFWRLKAGDQAVLVQSSGIVRTGAVDGKTLKLTGDTTAPSALRAWVPDGITALTFNGQTVPTAAQHFSLTARAALPGPDVVKLPDLAQLNWTRRFDSLEADPKFDDSAWRKTDATASAANVYTAPDKGQPVLAMSDYGFHHGDVWYRGRFTTGDAKPLQLELFFGGGGAGIIQVWLDGRFLGQQEHDTGRPFPETTDTFRQLLKELWETRDLLCQRATPILFSLQMLHDVLVAAHQKVQPLWHTVFS
;
A
#
# COMPACT_ATOMS: atom_id res chain seq x y z
N LEU A 1 -8.09 -3.90 -14.97
CA LEU A 1 -7.92 -3.14 -13.71
C LEU A 1 -7.99 -1.67 -14.08
N TYR A 2 -8.71 -0.84 -13.33
CA TYR A 2 -8.66 0.62 -13.51
C TYR A 2 -7.43 1.22 -12.80
N VAL A 3 -7.05 2.44 -13.16
CA VAL A 3 -5.83 3.12 -12.70
C VAL A 3 -6.17 4.52 -12.19
N ILE A 4 -5.60 4.89 -11.06
CA ILE A 4 -5.54 6.27 -10.55
C ILE A 4 -4.13 6.77 -10.89
N ALA A 5 -4.02 7.79 -11.75
CA ALA A 5 -2.73 8.29 -12.20
C ALA A 5 -2.18 9.33 -11.20
N ARG A 6 -0.95 9.11 -10.69
CA ARG A 6 -0.28 9.99 -9.71
C ARG A 6 1.15 10.27 -10.18
N MET A 7 1.30 11.23 -11.09
CA MET A 7 2.55 11.45 -11.83
C MET A 7 3.24 12.77 -11.47
N GLY A 8 2.90 13.36 -10.33
CA GLY A 8 3.60 14.50 -9.76
C GLY A 8 3.07 15.87 -10.21
N PRO A 9 3.94 16.90 -10.35
CA PRO A 9 5.38 16.79 -10.61
C PRO A 9 6.27 16.32 -9.45
N TYR A 10 5.81 16.53 -8.20
CA TYR A 10 6.41 15.94 -7.00
C TYR A 10 5.59 14.73 -6.56
N VAL A 11 6.23 13.61 -6.22
CA VAL A 11 5.53 12.37 -5.82
C VAL A 11 5.93 11.84 -4.45
N ASN A 12 6.96 12.40 -3.82
CA ASN A 12 7.61 11.80 -2.65
C ASN A 12 8.06 10.36 -2.94
N GLY A 13 7.23 9.37 -2.58
CA GLY A 13 7.42 7.94 -2.87
C GLY A 13 8.71 7.34 -2.29
N GLU A 14 9.30 7.97 -1.28
CA GLU A 14 10.65 7.65 -0.78
C GLU A 14 11.70 7.57 -1.91
N LEU A 15 11.56 8.40 -2.95
CA LEU A 15 12.51 8.52 -4.06
C LEU A 15 13.55 9.61 -3.78
N THR A 16 14.69 9.54 -4.47
CA THR A 16 15.65 10.65 -4.53
C THR A 16 14.92 11.94 -4.91
N ALA A 17 15.13 13.00 -4.11
CA ALA A 17 14.47 14.31 -4.28
C ALA A 17 12.93 14.24 -4.44
N GLY A 18 12.29 13.18 -3.93
CA GLY A 18 10.86 12.95 -4.04
C GLY A 18 10.33 12.82 -5.48
N GLY A 19 11.18 12.33 -6.39
CA GLY A 19 10.88 12.12 -7.80
C GLY A 19 11.36 13.24 -8.73
N PHE A 20 11.91 14.32 -8.19
CA PHE A 20 12.50 15.37 -9.01
C PHE A 20 13.81 14.91 -9.67
N PRO A 21 14.03 15.24 -10.97
CA PRO A 21 15.34 15.09 -11.58
C PRO A 21 16.42 15.89 -10.84
N GLY A 22 17.62 15.33 -10.70
CA GLY A 22 18.70 15.99 -9.93
C GLY A 22 19.11 17.37 -10.44
N TRP A 23 18.90 17.68 -11.72
CA TRP A 23 19.17 19.02 -12.24
C TRP A 23 18.26 20.11 -11.65
N LEU A 24 17.09 19.75 -11.09
CA LEU A 24 16.23 20.69 -10.36
C LEU A 24 16.88 21.21 -9.08
N LEU A 25 17.84 20.46 -8.51
CA LEU A 25 18.60 20.90 -7.33
C LEU A 25 19.47 22.14 -7.61
N ARG A 26 19.71 22.46 -8.88
CA ARG A 26 20.42 23.67 -9.31
C ARG A 26 19.51 24.89 -9.49
N GLN A 27 18.20 24.75 -9.33
CA GLN A 27 17.30 25.89 -9.45
C GLN A 27 17.30 26.72 -8.17
N ARG A 28 17.27 28.04 -8.32
CA ARG A 28 17.05 28.97 -7.20
C ARG A 28 15.56 29.19 -6.93
N ALA A 29 14.72 28.82 -7.88
CA ALA A 29 13.28 28.83 -7.73
C ALA A 29 12.85 27.96 -6.55
N GLU A 30 11.90 28.46 -5.77
CA GLU A 30 11.28 27.67 -4.73
C GLU A 30 10.39 26.60 -5.38
N ALA A 31 10.81 25.33 -5.27
CA ALA A 31 10.05 24.21 -5.82
C ALA A 31 8.64 24.12 -5.20
N ARG A 32 7.71 23.54 -5.94
CA ARG A 32 6.29 23.34 -5.54
C ARG A 32 5.53 24.66 -5.30
N THR A 33 5.96 25.73 -6.00
CA THR A 33 5.33 27.06 -5.96
C THR A 33 5.05 27.58 -7.37
N ASP A 34 4.59 28.82 -7.48
CA ASP A 34 4.34 29.52 -8.75
C ASP A 34 5.59 30.22 -9.31
N ALA A 35 6.79 29.89 -8.83
CA ALA A 35 8.04 30.38 -9.41
C ALA A 35 8.14 29.96 -10.89
N ALA A 36 8.33 30.94 -11.78
CA ALA A 36 8.25 30.74 -13.23
C ALA A 36 9.25 29.67 -13.76
N GLU A 37 10.47 29.64 -13.24
CA GLU A 37 11.48 28.64 -13.61
C GLU A 37 11.05 27.21 -13.23
N TYR A 38 10.44 27.03 -12.05
CA TYR A 38 9.90 25.74 -11.62
C TYR A 38 8.65 25.33 -12.40
N GLN A 39 7.77 26.28 -12.71
CA GLN A 39 6.58 26.01 -13.54
C GLN A 39 6.96 25.61 -14.98
N ALA A 40 7.98 26.23 -15.57
CA ALA A 40 8.45 25.84 -16.90
C ALA A 40 8.96 24.38 -16.93
N ALA A 41 9.73 23.98 -15.91
CA ALA A 41 10.19 22.60 -15.74
C ALA A 41 9.03 21.62 -15.54
N THR A 42 8.05 22.03 -14.75
CA THR A 42 6.81 21.28 -14.50
C THR A 42 6.01 21.08 -15.79
N ASP A 43 5.84 22.13 -16.60
CA ASP A 43 5.09 22.08 -17.84
C ASP A 43 5.73 21.16 -18.86
N GLU A 44 7.07 21.15 -18.94
CA GLU A 44 7.80 20.22 -19.80
C GLU A 44 7.46 18.76 -19.44
N TRP A 45 7.60 18.39 -18.17
CA TRP A 45 7.26 17.06 -17.69
C TRP A 45 5.78 16.72 -17.93
N MET A 46 4.88 17.60 -17.50
CA MET A 46 3.43 17.41 -17.61
C MET A 46 2.99 17.24 -19.06
N THR A 47 3.53 18.03 -20.00
CA THR A 47 3.22 17.88 -21.43
C THR A 47 3.48 16.45 -21.91
N GLN A 48 4.62 15.86 -21.53
CA GLN A 48 5.00 14.52 -21.98
C GLN A 48 4.14 13.44 -21.31
N ILE A 49 4.00 13.49 -19.99
CA ILE A 49 3.28 12.44 -19.25
C ILE A 49 1.77 12.52 -19.46
N ASN A 50 1.19 13.72 -19.55
CA ASN A 50 -0.23 13.90 -19.83
C ASN A 50 -0.60 13.42 -21.22
N ALA A 51 0.26 13.61 -22.23
CA ALA A 51 0.03 13.05 -23.55
C ALA A 51 -0.11 11.52 -23.51
N ILE A 52 0.63 10.83 -22.63
CA ILE A 52 0.49 9.39 -22.40
C ILE A 52 -0.82 9.11 -21.67
N ILE A 53 -1.07 9.76 -20.53
CA ILE A 53 -2.25 9.52 -19.69
C ILE A 53 -3.54 9.77 -20.49
N ALA A 54 -3.59 10.85 -21.28
CA ALA A 54 -4.76 11.25 -22.05
C ALA A 54 -5.24 10.14 -23.01
N ARG A 55 -4.31 9.36 -23.59
CA ARG A 55 -4.61 8.21 -24.46
C ARG A 55 -5.18 7.00 -23.70
N HIS A 56 -5.02 6.96 -22.39
CA HIS A 56 -5.41 5.83 -21.53
C HIS A 56 -6.56 6.15 -20.58
N GLN A 57 -7.26 7.26 -20.76
CA GLN A 57 -8.44 7.61 -19.97
C GLN A 57 -9.67 6.78 -20.34
N ILE A 58 -10.50 6.50 -19.34
CA ILE A 58 -11.79 5.83 -19.53
C ILE A 58 -12.77 6.68 -20.35
N THR A 59 -12.70 8.01 -20.23
CA THR A 59 -13.61 8.99 -20.83
C THR A 59 -13.58 9.00 -22.36
N ASN A 60 -12.47 8.57 -22.97
CA ASN A 60 -12.29 8.53 -24.42
C ASN A 60 -12.53 7.10 -25.01
N GLY A 61 -13.24 6.24 -24.27
CA GLY A 61 -13.88 5.04 -24.83
C GLY A 61 -13.13 3.71 -24.76
N GLY A 62 -12.01 3.61 -24.03
CA GLY A 62 -11.32 2.31 -23.92
C GLY A 62 -10.11 2.21 -22.98
N GLY A 63 -9.71 3.30 -22.32
CA GLY A 63 -8.60 3.30 -21.37
C GLY A 63 -8.97 2.79 -19.97
N SER A 64 -7.97 2.70 -19.10
CA SER A 64 -8.12 2.25 -17.71
C SER A 64 -7.98 3.37 -16.67
N VAL A 65 -7.52 4.57 -17.03
CA VAL A 65 -7.35 5.68 -16.10
C VAL A 65 -8.70 6.30 -15.76
N ILE A 66 -9.01 6.38 -14.46
CA ILE A 66 -10.32 6.85 -13.93
C ILE A 66 -10.24 8.10 -13.06
N ALA A 67 -9.03 8.48 -12.61
CA ALA A 67 -8.79 9.69 -11.83
C ALA A 67 -7.33 10.12 -11.99
N TYR A 68 -7.06 11.41 -11.77
CA TYR A 68 -5.74 12.02 -11.89
C TYR A 68 -5.43 12.84 -10.64
N GLN A 69 -4.30 12.55 -9.99
CA GLN A 69 -3.82 13.31 -8.83
C GLN A 69 -2.99 14.51 -9.30
N LEU A 70 -3.36 15.69 -8.81
CA LEU A 70 -2.53 16.87 -8.87
C LEU A 70 -1.56 16.83 -7.69
N GLU A 71 -0.26 16.97 -7.95
CA GLU A 71 0.75 17.08 -6.89
C GLU A 71 0.78 15.82 -5.98
N ASN A 72 1.47 15.89 -4.85
CA ASN A 72 1.47 14.88 -3.79
C ASN A 72 1.67 15.54 -2.42
N GLU A 73 0.67 15.43 -1.52
CA GLU A 73 0.83 15.81 -0.11
C GLU A 73 1.28 17.27 0.13
N LEU A 74 0.97 18.21 -0.78
CA LEU A 74 1.22 19.64 -0.58
C LEU A 74 0.51 20.18 0.67
N PHE A 75 1.22 20.36 1.78
CA PHE A 75 0.65 20.97 2.99
C PHE A 75 0.44 22.49 2.88
N ALA A 76 1.23 23.16 2.04
CA ALA A 76 1.25 24.63 2.01
C ALA A 76 0.08 25.19 1.20
N VAL A 77 -0.85 25.89 1.86
CA VAL A 77 -2.07 26.49 1.25
C VAL A 77 -1.95 28.00 1.02
N ASN A 78 -0.74 28.52 0.94
CA ASN A 78 -0.47 29.95 0.80
C ASN A 78 -0.77 30.44 -0.63
N PRO A 79 -0.95 31.74 -0.90
CA PRO A 79 -1.34 32.25 -2.22
C PRO A 79 -0.47 31.76 -3.41
N LYS A 80 0.84 31.58 -3.19
CA LYS A 80 1.77 31.04 -4.21
C LYS A 80 1.47 29.57 -4.56
N ASN A 81 1.15 28.76 -3.56
CA ASN A 81 0.82 27.35 -3.73
C ASN A 81 -0.56 27.16 -4.35
N ILE A 82 -1.52 28.04 -4.02
CA ILE A 82 -2.84 28.06 -4.68
C ILE A 82 -2.69 28.32 -6.18
N ARG A 83 -1.87 29.32 -6.56
CA ARG A 83 -1.58 29.60 -7.99
C ARG A 83 -0.86 28.44 -8.66
N HIS A 84 0.08 27.78 -7.96
CA HIS A 84 0.73 26.56 -8.46
C HIS A 84 -0.26 25.43 -8.72
N MET A 85 -1.11 25.09 -7.76
CA MET A 85 -2.13 24.04 -7.94
C MET A 85 -3.09 24.36 -9.09
N GLN A 86 -3.52 25.61 -9.21
CA GLN A 86 -4.36 26.05 -10.33
C GLN A 86 -3.64 25.88 -11.67
N HIS A 87 -2.36 26.25 -11.75
CA HIS A 87 -1.52 26.04 -12.94
C HIS A 87 -1.43 24.56 -13.31
N LEU A 88 -1.19 23.64 -12.35
CA LEU A 88 -1.17 22.20 -12.61
C LEU A 88 -2.50 21.70 -13.18
N ALA A 89 -3.62 22.15 -12.61
CA ALA A 89 -4.95 21.76 -13.07
C ALA A 89 -5.22 22.25 -14.49
N ASP A 90 -4.94 23.52 -14.76
CA ASP A 90 -5.12 24.14 -16.07
C ASP A 90 -4.24 23.44 -17.12
N LYS A 91 -2.99 23.14 -16.78
CA LYS A 91 -2.06 22.38 -17.63
C LYS A 91 -2.59 20.98 -17.92
N ALA A 92 -3.03 20.23 -16.90
CA ALA A 92 -3.62 18.91 -17.09
C ALA A 92 -4.86 18.95 -18.00
N ARG A 93 -5.76 19.92 -17.82
CA ARG A 93 -6.93 20.10 -18.69
C ARG A 93 -6.52 20.47 -20.12
N ALA A 94 -5.58 21.39 -20.30
CA ALA A 94 -5.07 21.80 -21.61
C ALA A 94 -4.42 20.64 -22.37
N ASP A 95 -3.76 19.72 -21.66
CA ASP A 95 -3.16 18.51 -22.23
C ASP A 95 -4.17 17.37 -22.46
N GLY A 96 -5.46 17.60 -22.21
CA GLY A 96 -6.53 16.65 -22.54
C GLY A 96 -6.93 15.70 -21.41
N ILE A 97 -6.53 15.96 -20.16
CA ILE A 97 -7.01 15.19 -19.01
C ILE A 97 -8.47 15.58 -18.70
N THR A 98 -9.38 14.61 -18.80
CA THR A 98 -10.84 14.78 -18.63
C THR A 98 -11.42 13.95 -17.49
N VAL A 99 -10.66 13.02 -16.91
CA VAL A 99 -11.06 12.31 -15.68
C VAL A 99 -11.06 13.26 -14.46
N PRO A 100 -11.76 12.92 -13.36
CA PRO A 100 -11.76 13.73 -12.14
C PRO A 100 -10.35 13.99 -11.60
N LEU A 101 -10.10 15.24 -11.21
CA LEU A 101 -8.90 15.69 -10.53
C LEU A 101 -9.08 15.59 -9.02
N PHE A 102 -8.04 15.16 -8.33
CA PHE A 102 -7.99 15.16 -6.87
C PHE A 102 -6.59 15.52 -6.38
N HIS A 103 -6.47 15.79 -5.09
CA HIS A 103 -5.19 15.90 -4.38
C HIS A 103 -5.27 14.96 -3.18
N ASN A 104 -4.16 14.31 -2.82
CA ASN A 104 -4.07 13.54 -1.59
C ASN A 104 -3.58 14.44 -0.46
N ALA A 105 -4.51 14.94 0.35
CA ALA A 105 -4.16 15.71 1.53
C ALA A 105 -3.36 14.82 2.50
N ALA A 106 -2.14 15.24 2.79
CA ALA A 106 -1.21 14.52 3.67
C ALA A 106 -1.70 14.40 5.12
N SER A 107 -2.62 15.30 5.48
CA SER A 107 -3.37 15.22 6.72
C SER A 107 -4.85 15.01 6.41
N ARG A 108 -5.64 14.81 7.47
CA ARG A 108 -7.08 14.65 7.36
C ARG A 108 -7.82 16.01 7.37
N LEU A 109 -7.09 17.12 7.36
CA LEU A 109 -7.62 18.49 7.38
C LEU A 109 -8.20 18.87 6.02
N PRO A 110 -9.16 19.81 5.96
CA PRO A 110 -9.89 20.16 4.73
C PRO A 110 -9.07 21.01 3.73
N ASP A 111 -7.85 20.58 3.43
CA ASP A 111 -6.96 21.20 2.46
C ASP A 111 -7.21 20.66 1.05
N TRP A 112 -7.10 21.53 0.04
CA TRP A 112 -7.35 21.23 -1.37
C TRP A 112 -8.69 20.57 -1.66
N THR A 113 -9.71 20.93 -0.88
CA THR A 113 -11.08 20.47 -1.08
C THR A 113 -11.70 21.06 -2.35
N PRO A 114 -12.73 20.44 -2.92
CA PRO A 114 -13.55 21.09 -3.94
C PRO A 114 -14.13 22.42 -3.45
N LYS A 115 -14.31 23.39 -4.35
CA LYS A 115 -14.80 24.74 -4.04
C LYS A 115 -16.14 24.78 -3.30
N ASN A 116 -16.96 23.73 -3.43
CA ASN A 116 -18.27 23.61 -2.77
C ASN A 116 -18.22 22.87 -1.42
N SER A 117 -17.02 22.62 -0.86
CA SER A 117 -16.91 22.06 0.48
C SER A 117 -17.57 22.97 1.51
N THR A 118 -18.35 22.36 2.40
CA THR A 118 -19.02 23.04 3.52
C THR A 118 -18.25 22.88 4.84
N ALA A 119 -17.02 22.39 4.81
CA ALA A 119 -16.24 22.18 6.02
C ALA A 119 -15.69 23.52 6.55
N PRO A 120 -15.78 23.78 7.87
CA PRO A 120 -15.12 24.93 8.47
C PRO A 120 -13.61 24.90 8.18
N PHE A 121 -13.03 26.07 7.87
CA PHE A 121 -11.60 26.23 7.55
C PHE A 121 -11.13 25.46 6.30
N ALA A 122 -12.04 25.07 5.41
CA ALA A 122 -11.67 24.46 4.15
C ALA A 122 -10.81 25.40 3.29
N ASN A 123 -9.70 24.88 2.79
CA ASN A 123 -8.84 25.55 1.82
C ASN A 123 -9.13 24.94 0.44
N PRO A 124 -9.97 25.58 -0.40
CA PRO A 124 -10.39 24.98 -1.65
C PRO A 124 -9.25 24.97 -2.69
N GLY A 125 -9.16 23.88 -3.43
CA GLY A 125 -8.25 23.69 -4.56
C GLY A 125 -9.00 23.49 -5.89
N PRO A 126 -8.26 23.34 -7.00
CA PRO A 126 -8.82 22.99 -8.30
C PRO A 126 -9.07 21.47 -8.42
N THR A 127 -9.73 20.90 -7.43
CA THR A 127 -10.03 19.46 -7.32
C THR A 127 -11.54 19.22 -7.52
N ASP A 128 -11.86 18.09 -8.16
CA ASP A 128 -13.24 17.61 -8.34
C ASP A 128 -13.68 16.74 -7.15
N ILE A 129 -12.73 16.03 -6.52
CA ILE A 129 -12.94 15.12 -5.40
C ILE A 129 -11.88 15.39 -4.34
N TYR A 130 -12.28 15.47 -3.08
CA TYR A 130 -11.34 15.52 -1.96
C TYR A 130 -10.85 14.13 -1.60
N ALA A 131 -9.54 13.98 -1.45
CA ALA A 131 -8.92 12.76 -0.93
C ALA A 131 -7.90 13.11 0.16
N PHE A 132 -7.59 12.12 0.99
CA PHE A 132 -6.64 12.28 2.09
C PHE A 132 -5.91 10.97 2.37
N ASP A 133 -4.82 11.08 3.12
CA ASP A 133 -3.95 9.97 3.44
C ASP A 133 -4.04 9.56 4.92
N GLY A 134 -3.63 8.33 5.20
CA GLY A 134 -3.89 7.69 6.47
C GLY A 134 -2.98 6.51 6.80
N TYR A 135 -2.06 6.73 7.74
CA TYR A 135 -1.07 5.73 8.19
C TYR A 135 -1.10 5.44 9.70
N PRO A 136 -2.22 5.00 10.31
CA PRO A 136 -2.29 4.71 11.75
C PRO A 136 -1.72 3.33 12.09
N GLY A 137 -0.94 2.72 11.20
CA GLY A 137 -0.28 1.44 11.45
C GLY A 137 0.70 1.57 12.61
N GLY A 138 0.63 0.68 13.59
CA GLY A 138 1.69 0.56 14.57
C GLY A 138 3.01 0.19 13.89
N VAL A 139 4.12 0.77 14.34
CA VAL A 139 5.46 0.48 13.83
C VAL A 139 6.09 -0.71 14.54
N CYS A 140 7.12 -1.29 13.92
CA CYS A 140 8.01 -2.24 14.58
C CYS A 140 9.11 -1.49 15.33
N SER A 141 9.60 -2.08 16.43
CA SER A 141 10.80 -1.59 17.09
C SER A 141 12.04 -1.83 16.23
N VAL A 142 13.15 -1.19 16.61
CA VAL A 142 14.46 -1.38 15.96
C VAL A 142 14.95 -2.83 16.02
N ASP A 143 14.49 -3.63 17.00
CA ASP A 143 14.78 -5.06 17.14
C ASP A 143 13.77 -5.96 16.42
N ALA A 144 13.05 -5.39 15.44
CA ALA A 144 12.02 -6.06 14.65
C ALA A 144 10.90 -6.71 15.49
N GLN A 145 10.54 -6.08 16.63
CA GLN A 145 9.41 -6.52 17.44
C GLN A 145 8.13 -5.73 17.12
N PRO A 146 6.98 -6.39 16.95
CA PRO A 146 5.72 -5.69 16.69
C PRO A 146 5.34 -4.76 17.85
N GLY A 147 5.22 -3.46 17.59
CA GLY A 147 4.71 -2.49 18.57
C GLY A 147 3.21 -2.62 18.84
N THR A 148 2.62 -1.72 19.61
CA THR A 148 1.17 -1.66 19.88
C THR A 148 0.43 -1.03 18.69
N PRO A 149 -0.77 -1.52 18.27
CA PRO A 149 -1.54 -0.85 17.22
C PRO A 149 -2.07 0.48 17.71
N ALA A 150 -2.15 1.47 16.82
CA ALA A 150 -3.05 2.58 17.07
C ALA A 150 -4.52 2.08 16.97
N PRO A 151 -5.44 2.62 17.80
CA PRO A 151 -6.86 2.40 17.60
C PRO A 151 -7.28 2.81 16.19
N ALA A 152 -8.13 2.02 15.53
CA ALA A 152 -8.66 2.42 14.23
C ALA A 152 -9.52 3.69 14.38
N PRO A 153 -9.19 4.76 13.65
CA PRO A 153 -9.89 6.04 13.75
C PRO A 153 -11.21 6.04 12.97
N ASP A 154 -12.05 7.02 13.29
CA ASP A 154 -13.28 7.33 12.57
C ASP A 154 -13.06 8.50 11.61
N TRP A 155 -12.84 8.20 10.33
CA TRP A 155 -12.53 9.19 9.29
C TRP A 155 -13.72 9.55 8.38
N GLY A 156 -14.92 9.17 8.78
CA GLY A 156 -16.11 9.53 8.02
C GLY A 156 -17.30 9.73 8.91
N ILE A 157 -18.43 9.11 8.56
CA ILE A 157 -19.71 9.43 9.19
C ILE A 157 -19.65 9.34 10.73
N TYR A 158 -18.86 8.45 11.33
CA TYR A 158 -18.72 8.32 12.79
C TYR A 158 -17.73 9.29 13.45
N GLY A 159 -16.98 10.06 12.66
CA GLY A 159 -16.03 11.05 13.16
C GLY A 159 -16.72 12.11 14.02
N LYS A 160 -16.10 12.45 15.16
CA LYS A 160 -16.59 13.45 16.13
C LYS A 160 -15.75 14.73 16.17
N ASN A 161 -14.75 14.82 15.31
CA ASN A 161 -13.72 15.85 15.40
C ASN A 161 -14.22 17.23 14.93
N TYR A 162 -13.69 18.27 15.56
CA TYR A 162 -13.73 19.65 15.09
C TYR A 162 -12.27 20.13 14.93
N PRO A 163 -11.83 20.59 13.73
CA PRO A 163 -12.60 20.75 12.50
C PRO A 163 -13.09 19.41 11.89
N LYS A 164 -13.99 19.48 10.90
CA LYS A 164 -14.42 18.29 10.14
C LYS A 164 -13.20 17.73 9.39
N VAL A 165 -12.86 16.47 9.67
CA VAL A 165 -11.69 15.78 9.08
C VAL A 165 -12.09 14.55 8.27
N GLY A 166 -11.17 14.06 7.44
CA GLY A 166 -11.39 12.90 6.58
C GLY A 166 -12.52 13.18 5.58
N SER A 167 -13.38 12.20 5.30
CA SER A 167 -14.47 12.39 4.33
C SER A 167 -15.49 13.48 4.75
N LEU A 168 -15.56 13.83 6.03
CA LEU A 168 -16.40 14.95 6.50
C LEU A 168 -15.89 16.32 6.04
N ALA A 169 -14.64 16.42 5.60
CA ALA A 169 -14.06 17.61 4.99
C ALA A 169 -14.69 17.95 3.63
N SER A 170 -15.35 16.98 2.97
CA SER A 170 -16.06 17.18 1.71
C SER A 170 -17.25 16.22 1.61
N PRO A 171 -18.33 16.48 2.35
CA PRO A 171 -19.44 15.53 2.49
C PRO A 171 -20.24 15.30 1.19
N ASN A 172 -20.06 16.16 0.18
CA ASN A 172 -20.74 16.05 -1.11
C ASN A 172 -19.94 15.26 -2.16
N THR A 173 -18.76 14.75 -1.80
CA THR A 173 -17.94 13.89 -2.66
C THR A 173 -17.76 12.51 -2.03
N PRO A 174 -17.47 11.45 -2.81
CA PRO A 174 -17.20 10.13 -2.24
C PRO A 174 -16.07 10.20 -1.22
N GLY A 175 -16.21 9.51 -0.08
CA GLY A 175 -15.12 9.37 0.88
C GLY A 175 -13.94 8.65 0.25
N PHE A 176 -12.84 9.35 0.03
CA PHE A 176 -11.68 8.86 -0.71
C PHE A 176 -10.42 8.91 0.16
N VAL A 177 -9.89 7.74 0.48
CA VAL A 177 -8.55 7.60 1.09
C VAL A 177 -7.56 7.25 -0.02
N ALA A 178 -6.74 8.22 -0.41
CA ALA A 178 -5.81 8.10 -1.54
C ALA A 178 -4.59 7.24 -1.18
N GLU A 179 -4.15 7.29 0.07
CA GLU A 179 -3.18 6.36 0.63
C GLU A 179 -3.64 5.85 1.99
N ILE A 180 -3.93 4.55 2.07
CA ILE A 180 -4.17 3.85 3.33
C ILE A 180 -3.05 2.84 3.57
N GLY A 181 -2.34 3.01 4.69
CA GLY A 181 -1.17 2.22 5.03
C GLY A 181 -1.45 0.71 5.08
N ALA A 182 -0.64 -0.07 4.38
CA ALA A 182 -0.57 -1.54 4.46
C ALA A 182 0.82 -2.05 4.83
N GLY A 183 1.70 -1.17 5.26
CA GLY A 183 3.05 -1.50 5.66
C GLY A 183 3.76 -0.25 6.14
N TRP A 184 5.09 -0.27 6.05
CA TRP A 184 5.94 0.85 6.40
C TRP A 184 7.25 0.72 5.64
N PHE A 185 7.86 1.84 5.25
CA PHE A 185 9.21 1.85 4.70
C PHE A 185 10.22 1.44 5.79
N ASP A 186 11.41 1.04 5.37
CA ASP A 186 12.48 0.67 6.28
C ASP A 186 13.76 1.44 5.92
N TYR A 187 14.55 1.79 6.92
CA TYR A 187 15.64 2.74 6.80
C TYR A 187 17.02 2.09 6.92
N TRP A 188 18.06 2.79 6.47
CA TRP A 188 19.44 2.31 6.53
C TRP A 188 19.89 1.98 7.95
N GLY A 189 20.56 0.83 8.11
CA GLY A 189 21.04 0.35 9.41
C GLY A 189 19.95 -0.21 10.33
N SER A 190 18.70 -0.35 9.86
CA SER A 190 17.69 -1.11 10.61
C SER A 190 18.01 -2.61 10.60
N ASN A 191 17.43 -3.37 11.54
CA ASN A 191 17.53 -4.83 11.58
C ASN A 191 16.62 -5.54 10.55
N GLY A 192 16.13 -4.85 9.52
CA GLY A 192 15.21 -5.40 8.52
C GLY A 192 13.81 -5.62 9.08
N THR A 193 12.94 -4.61 9.01
CA THR A 193 11.66 -4.63 9.71
C THR A 193 10.48 -5.11 8.88
N TYR A 194 10.63 -5.32 7.57
CA TYR A 194 9.51 -5.65 6.67
C TYR A 194 8.71 -6.90 7.08
N GLU A 195 9.35 -7.99 7.52
CA GLU A 195 8.65 -9.19 8.00
C GLU A 195 7.92 -8.96 9.33
N CYS A 196 8.48 -8.12 10.21
CA CYS A 196 7.77 -7.66 11.41
C CYS A 196 6.55 -6.81 11.03
N THR A 197 6.73 -5.85 10.12
CA THR A 197 5.69 -4.93 9.66
C THR A 197 4.54 -5.68 8.98
N ALA A 198 4.86 -6.71 8.19
CA ALA A 198 3.86 -7.60 7.58
C ALA A 198 2.98 -8.31 8.63
N LYS A 199 3.54 -8.67 9.79
CA LYS A 199 2.80 -9.27 10.91
C LYS A 199 2.02 -8.23 11.71
N ARG A 200 2.65 -7.12 12.08
CA ARG A 200 2.05 -6.01 12.87
C ARG A 200 0.84 -5.39 12.16
N GLN A 201 0.97 -5.16 10.85
CA GLN A 201 -0.09 -4.72 9.96
C GLN A 201 -0.70 -5.90 9.19
N GLY A 202 -0.83 -7.06 9.85
CA GLY A 202 -1.37 -8.30 9.28
C GLY A 202 -2.90 -8.34 9.19
N GLY A 203 -3.46 -9.53 9.02
CA GLY A 203 -4.89 -9.72 8.75
C GLY A 203 -5.84 -9.08 9.78
N GLY A 204 -5.53 -9.18 11.07
CA GLY A 204 -6.32 -8.56 12.13
C GLY A 204 -6.36 -7.03 12.04
N TYR A 205 -5.19 -6.40 11.81
CA TYR A 205 -5.09 -4.97 11.55
C TYR A 205 -5.93 -4.56 10.32
N GLN A 206 -5.81 -5.29 9.21
CA GLN A 206 -6.56 -4.97 7.98
C GLN A 206 -8.07 -5.00 8.21
N ARG A 207 -8.58 -6.03 8.91
CA ARG A 207 -10.02 -6.13 9.21
C ARG A 207 -10.50 -4.99 10.09
N VAL A 208 -9.77 -4.70 11.15
CA VAL A 208 -10.11 -3.62 12.09
C VAL A 208 -10.06 -2.27 11.38
N PHE A 209 -8.97 -1.97 10.69
CA PHE A 209 -8.72 -0.65 10.16
C PHE A 209 -9.41 -0.38 8.83
N TYR A 210 -9.33 -1.30 7.87
CA TYR A 210 -10.04 -1.15 6.59
C TYR A 210 -11.54 -1.41 6.76
N GLY A 211 -11.95 -2.27 7.70
CA GLY A 211 -13.34 -2.42 8.09
C GLY A 211 -13.91 -1.13 8.70
N SER A 212 -13.15 -0.48 9.62
CA SER A 212 -13.53 0.83 10.17
C SER A 212 -13.66 1.88 9.07
N SER A 213 -12.76 1.88 8.09
CA SER A 213 -12.81 2.80 6.95
C SER A 213 -14.07 2.57 6.10
N LEU A 214 -14.36 1.31 5.74
CA LEU A 214 -15.58 0.94 5.01
C LEU A 214 -16.85 1.36 5.77
N ILE A 215 -16.99 1.02 7.05
CA ILE A 215 -18.19 1.38 7.83
C ILE A 215 -18.31 2.88 8.08
N ASN A 216 -17.21 3.64 7.97
CA ASN A 216 -17.22 5.10 7.98
C ASN A 216 -17.68 5.72 6.65
N SER A 217 -18.14 4.92 5.67
CA SER A 217 -18.59 5.35 4.33
C SER A 217 -17.48 5.91 3.45
N LEU A 218 -16.27 5.43 3.63
CA LEU A 218 -15.19 5.63 2.68
C LEU A 218 -15.39 4.59 1.57
N THR A 219 -15.53 5.07 0.33
CA THR A 219 -15.94 4.27 -0.83
C THR A 219 -14.84 4.11 -1.87
N ILE A 220 -13.75 4.89 -1.77
CA ILE A 220 -12.55 4.74 -2.57
C ILE A 220 -11.37 4.56 -1.62
N HIS A 221 -10.68 3.42 -1.72
CA HIS A 221 -9.50 3.09 -0.93
C HIS A 221 -8.35 2.72 -1.86
N SER A 222 -7.23 3.41 -1.75
CA SER A 222 -5.98 3.05 -2.42
C SER A 222 -4.94 2.65 -1.37
N ILE A 223 -4.50 1.39 -1.44
CA ILE A 223 -3.69 0.74 -0.41
C ILE A 223 -2.19 0.95 -0.69
N TYR A 224 -1.53 1.69 0.19
CA TYR A 224 -0.10 2.03 0.10
C TYR A 224 0.72 1.20 1.11
N MET A 225 1.55 0.23 0.72
CA MET A 225 1.70 -0.38 -0.59
C MET A 225 0.99 -1.74 -0.64
N ALA A 226 0.28 -2.02 -1.73
CA ALA A 226 -0.16 -3.37 -2.08
C ALA A 226 1.01 -4.25 -2.56
N PHE A 227 1.94 -3.67 -3.31
CA PHE A 227 3.23 -4.22 -3.75
C PHE A 227 4.19 -3.02 -3.86
N GLY A 228 5.30 -3.02 -3.12
CA GLY A 228 6.25 -1.90 -3.17
C GLY A 228 7.33 -2.09 -4.24
N GLY A 229 8.04 -3.22 -4.21
CA GLY A 229 9.03 -3.59 -5.22
C GLY A 229 10.47 -3.27 -4.77
N THR A 230 11.28 -2.77 -5.70
CA THR A 230 12.70 -2.51 -5.48
C THR A 230 13.05 -1.11 -5.99
N SER A 231 13.70 -0.31 -5.15
CA SER A 231 14.29 0.98 -5.50
C SER A 231 15.68 0.75 -6.12
N TRP A 232 15.70 0.27 -7.37
CA TRP A 232 16.93 -0.06 -8.08
C TRP A 232 17.60 1.18 -8.70
N GLY A 233 18.89 1.08 -9.04
CA GLY A 233 19.57 2.07 -9.88
C GLY A 233 19.58 3.51 -9.32
N TRP A 234 19.93 3.67 -8.02
CA TRP A 234 20.01 4.98 -7.35
C TRP A 234 18.69 5.76 -7.27
N GLN A 235 17.55 5.08 -7.43
CA GLN A 235 16.22 5.65 -7.23
C GLN A 235 15.79 5.95 -5.78
N PRO A 236 16.22 5.22 -4.73
CA PRO A 236 15.67 5.44 -3.38
C PRO A 236 15.98 6.85 -2.88
N GLY A 237 15.28 7.32 -1.85
CA GLY A 237 15.70 8.50 -1.09
C GLY A 237 16.70 8.10 -0.01
N PRO A 238 17.44 9.06 0.59
CA PRO A 238 18.45 8.77 1.61
C PRO A 238 17.92 8.13 2.90
N ILE A 239 16.60 8.11 3.07
CA ILE A 239 15.89 7.51 4.21
C ILE A 239 15.57 6.02 4.02
N VAL A 240 15.68 5.47 2.80
CA VAL A 240 15.38 4.06 2.51
C VAL A 240 16.52 3.41 1.72
N TYR A 241 16.62 2.09 1.80
CA TYR A 241 17.61 1.30 1.05
C TYR A 241 16.99 0.67 -0.21
N THR A 242 17.72 -0.23 -0.86
CA THR A 242 17.34 -0.83 -2.16
C THR A 242 16.00 -1.55 -2.14
N SER A 243 15.72 -2.33 -1.09
CA SER A 243 14.45 -3.06 -0.98
C SER A 243 13.33 -2.10 -0.61
N TYR A 244 12.23 -2.15 -1.34
CA TYR A 244 11.00 -1.44 -1.04
C TYR A 244 9.86 -2.45 -0.86
N ASP A 245 10.14 -3.58 -0.21
CA ASP A 245 9.14 -4.62 0.09
C ASP A 245 7.96 -4.08 0.93
N TYR A 246 8.26 -3.11 1.80
CA TYR A 246 7.28 -2.37 2.60
C TYR A 246 6.53 -3.21 3.66
N GLY A 247 6.79 -4.52 3.76
CA GLY A 247 5.91 -5.43 4.49
C GLY A 247 4.50 -5.52 3.86
N ALA A 248 4.42 -5.21 2.56
CA ALA A 248 3.20 -5.14 1.77
C ALA A 248 2.49 -6.51 1.67
N PRO A 249 1.20 -6.57 1.32
CA PRO A 249 0.50 -7.82 1.04
C PRO A 249 1.19 -8.71 -0.01
N ILE A 250 1.78 -8.10 -1.04
CA ILE A 250 2.60 -8.78 -2.04
C ILE A 250 4.06 -8.38 -1.78
N SER A 251 4.92 -9.36 -1.52
CA SER A 251 6.34 -9.11 -1.24
C SER A 251 7.10 -8.60 -2.46
N GLU A 252 8.33 -8.11 -2.26
CA GLU A 252 9.25 -7.69 -3.32
C GLU A 252 9.46 -8.80 -4.38
N ALA A 253 9.54 -10.06 -3.95
CA ALA A 253 9.62 -11.24 -4.84
C ALA A 253 8.28 -11.59 -5.53
N ARG A 254 7.23 -10.79 -5.33
CA ARG A 254 5.85 -10.96 -5.82
C ARG A 254 5.11 -12.17 -5.23
N VAL A 255 5.51 -12.59 -4.02
CA VAL A 255 4.82 -13.66 -3.28
C VAL A 255 3.68 -13.05 -2.45
N MET A 256 2.51 -13.67 -2.48
CA MET A 256 1.39 -13.25 -1.62
C MET A 256 1.63 -13.68 -0.18
N ARG A 257 1.56 -12.74 0.76
CA ARG A 257 1.58 -13.00 2.20
C ARG A 257 0.17 -13.35 2.72
N ASP A 258 0.07 -13.88 3.93
CA ASP A 258 -1.22 -14.18 4.57
C ASP A 258 -2.19 -12.98 4.59
N LYS A 259 -1.66 -11.78 4.80
CA LYS A 259 -2.43 -10.52 4.77
C LYS A 259 -2.99 -10.21 3.36
N ALA A 260 -2.41 -10.70 2.27
CA ALA A 260 -3.03 -10.58 0.94
C ALA A 260 -4.28 -11.46 0.81
N LEU A 261 -4.29 -12.63 1.45
CA LEU A 261 -5.44 -13.53 1.45
C LEU A 261 -6.61 -12.93 2.26
N VAL A 262 -6.32 -12.27 3.37
CA VAL A 262 -7.33 -11.52 4.14
C VAL A 262 -7.87 -10.34 3.33
N LEU A 263 -6.98 -9.57 2.70
CA LEU A 263 -7.38 -8.46 1.84
C LEU A 263 -8.25 -8.94 0.65
N LYS A 264 -7.96 -10.13 0.09
CA LYS A 264 -8.80 -10.76 -0.95
C LYS A 264 -10.21 -11.06 -0.43
N GLN A 265 -10.36 -11.54 0.80
CA GLN A 265 -11.69 -11.79 1.39
C GLN A 265 -12.47 -10.49 1.59
N MET A 266 -11.82 -9.44 2.12
CA MET A 266 -12.43 -8.12 2.26
C MET A 266 -12.82 -7.51 0.90
N GLY A 267 -11.96 -7.64 -0.12
CA GLY A 267 -12.28 -7.25 -1.49
C GLY A 267 -13.46 -8.05 -2.06
N GLY A 268 -13.55 -9.34 -1.74
CA GLY A 268 -14.69 -10.20 -2.06
C GLY A 268 -15.99 -9.68 -1.43
N PHE A 269 -15.96 -9.29 -0.15
CA PHE A 269 -17.08 -8.62 0.50
C PHE A 269 -17.50 -7.35 -0.23
N VAL A 270 -16.54 -6.45 -0.54
CA VAL A 270 -16.84 -5.18 -1.24
C VAL A 270 -17.48 -5.44 -2.61
N GLN A 271 -16.97 -6.41 -3.38
CA GLN A 271 -17.53 -6.80 -4.67
C GLN A 271 -18.93 -7.43 -4.54
N ALA A 272 -19.13 -8.30 -3.55
CA ALA A 272 -20.40 -8.97 -3.34
C ALA A 272 -21.47 -7.99 -2.82
N ALA A 273 -21.10 -7.12 -1.88
CA ALA A 273 -22.00 -6.20 -1.19
C ALA A 273 -22.07 -4.79 -1.83
N THR A 274 -21.55 -4.59 -3.04
CA THR A 274 -21.49 -3.27 -3.70
C THR A 274 -22.80 -2.47 -3.63
N PRO A 275 -24.00 -3.05 -3.91
CA PRO A 275 -25.25 -2.28 -3.86
C PRO A 275 -25.57 -1.68 -2.49
N VAL A 276 -25.28 -2.40 -1.40
CA VAL A 276 -25.55 -1.90 -0.05
C VAL A 276 -24.49 -0.89 0.40
N LEU A 277 -23.23 -1.07 -0.01
CA LEU A 277 -22.13 -0.17 0.33
C LEU A 277 -22.16 1.16 -0.42
N ALA A 278 -22.89 1.23 -1.55
CA ALA A 278 -23.02 2.45 -2.36
C ALA A 278 -23.72 3.60 -1.61
N GLN A 279 -24.52 3.30 -0.59
CA GLN A 279 -25.14 4.29 0.27
C GLN A 279 -25.26 3.74 1.69
N MET A 280 -24.70 4.47 2.67
CA MET A 280 -24.73 4.08 4.08
C MET A 280 -25.01 5.30 4.95
N ASP A 281 -26.16 5.29 5.61
CA ASP A 281 -26.47 6.22 6.70
C ASP A 281 -26.21 5.55 8.05
N LYS A 282 -25.95 6.32 9.11
CA LYS A 282 -25.93 5.76 10.47
C LYS A 282 -27.29 5.17 10.81
N GLY A 283 -27.27 3.93 11.29
CA GLY A 283 -28.39 3.30 11.98
C GLY A 283 -28.48 3.72 13.44
N GLU A 284 -29.45 3.13 14.13
CA GLU A 284 -29.57 3.23 15.58
C GLU A 284 -28.34 2.64 16.29
N VAL A 285 -28.03 3.17 17.48
CA VAL A 285 -26.97 2.64 18.33
C VAL A 285 -27.42 1.30 18.90
N LEU A 286 -26.56 0.28 18.74
CA LEU A 286 -26.81 -1.07 19.23
C LEU A 286 -25.91 -1.37 20.42
N ASP A 287 -26.45 -2.06 21.42
CA ASP A 287 -25.69 -2.54 22.57
C ASP A 287 -25.20 -3.97 22.31
N PRO A 288 -23.87 -4.21 22.21
CA PRO A 288 -23.31 -5.54 22.05
C PRO A 288 -23.27 -6.36 23.35
N GLY A 289 -23.69 -5.78 24.49
CA GLY A 289 -23.63 -6.42 25.80
C GLY A 289 -22.21 -6.63 26.34
N ASN A 290 -21.19 -6.15 25.61
CA ASN A 290 -19.78 -6.24 25.98
C ASN A 290 -19.04 -4.94 25.59
N PRO A 291 -18.55 -4.15 26.57
CA PRO A 291 -17.93 -2.85 26.30
C PRO A 291 -16.59 -2.94 25.56
N LYS A 292 -15.97 -4.12 25.47
CA LYS A 292 -14.74 -4.33 24.68
C LYS A 292 -15.02 -4.51 23.19
N VAL A 293 -16.27 -4.78 22.82
CA VAL A 293 -16.71 -4.88 21.43
C VAL A 293 -17.34 -3.56 21.02
N ARG A 294 -16.77 -2.93 20.00
CA ARG A 294 -17.37 -1.76 19.35
C ARG A 294 -18.25 -2.25 18.21
N LEU A 295 -19.54 -1.90 18.24
CA LEU A 295 -20.51 -2.26 17.20
C LEU A 295 -20.95 -1.02 16.42
N TYR A 296 -20.57 -0.94 15.15
CA TYR A 296 -21.07 0.04 14.21
C TYR A 296 -22.27 -0.51 13.46
N HIS A 297 -23.17 0.37 13.08
CA HIS A 297 -24.42 0.02 12.41
C HIS A 297 -24.78 1.09 11.39
N ASN A 298 -24.75 0.71 10.12
CA ASN A 298 -25.22 1.50 9.01
C ASN A 298 -26.46 0.88 8.37
N VAL A 299 -27.28 1.73 7.75
CA VAL A 299 -28.48 1.36 7.02
C VAL A 299 -28.42 1.96 5.63
N ASN A 300 -28.64 1.12 4.62
CA ASN A 300 -29.00 1.58 3.29
C ASN A 300 -30.52 1.70 3.23
N LYS A 301 -31.05 2.92 3.40
CA LYS A 301 -32.50 3.16 3.48
C LYS A 301 -33.25 2.78 2.21
N ALA A 302 -32.64 2.96 1.04
CA ALA A 302 -33.25 2.62 -0.24
C ALA A 302 -33.50 1.11 -0.38
N LEU A 303 -32.55 0.28 0.08
CA LEU A 303 -32.66 -1.17 0.04
C LEU A 303 -33.34 -1.76 1.31
N GLY A 304 -33.37 -0.98 2.40
CA GLY A 304 -33.75 -1.46 3.73
C GLY A 304 -32.78 -2.52 4.27
N SER A 305 -31.52 -2.46 3.85
CA SER A 305 -30.46 -3.39 4.25
C SER A 305 -29.54 -2.75 5.30
N HIS A 306 -28.95 -3.58 6.13
CA HIS A 306 -28.12 -3.16 7.25
C HIS A 306 -26.70 -3.71 7.07
N VAL A 307 -25.71 -2.89 7.36
CA VAL A 307 -24.28 -3.25 7.39
C VAL A 307 -23.76 -2.97 8.78
N LEU A 308 -23.14 -3.95 9.41
CA LEU A 308 -22.58 -3.81 10.75
C LEU A 308 -21.11 -4.17 10.75
N LEU A 309 -20.34 -3.50 11.61
CA LEU A 309 -18.97 -3.87 11.91
C LEU A 309 -18.86 -4.09 13.41
N ALA A 310 -18.57 -5.32 13.82
CA ALA A 310 -18.14 -5.61 15.19
C ALA A 310 -16.61 -5.60 15.25
N GLN A 311 -16.02 -4.87 16.20
CA GLN A 311 -14.58 -4.60 16.24
C GLN A 311 -14.01 -4.75 17.65
N HIS A 312 -12.87 -5.44 17.78
CA HIS A 312 -12.09 -5.57 19.02
C HIS A 312 -10.71 -4.94 18.85
N ASN A 313 -10.43 -3.84 19.53
CA ASN A 313 -9.17 -3.08 19.33
C ASN A 313 -7.97 -3.58 20.15
N GLN A 314 -8.20 -4.25 21.28
CA GLN A 314 -7.08 -4.82 22.06
C GLN A 314 -6.43 -5.97 21.32
N LEU A 315 -5.13 -6.20 21.55
CA LEU A 315 -4.34 -7.24 20.91
C LEU A 315 -4.68 -8.67 21.29
N SER A 316 -5.31 -8.86 22.45
CA SER A 316 -5.59 -10.17 23.00
C SER A 316 -6.99 -10.21 23.61
N GLY A 317 -7.42 -11.42 23.97
CA GLY A 317 -8.76 -11.68 24.48
C GLY A 317 -9.65 -12.36 23.46
N THR A 318 -10.74 -12.94 23.94
CA THR A 318 -11.82 -13.48 23.12
C THR A 318 -13.11 -13.10 23.79
N GLU A 319 -13.89 -12.27 23.12
CA GLU A 319 -15.05 -11.63 23.70
C GLU A 319 -16.31 -12.19 23.04
N ALA A 320 -17.21 -12.73 23.85
CA ALA A 320 -18.55 -13.04 23.39
C ALA A 320 -19.39 -11.75 23.37
N PHE A 321 -20.26 -11.61 22.39
CA PHE A 321 -21.19 -10.50 22.26
C PHE A 321 -22.48 -10.92 21.56
N GLY A 322 -23.50 -10.08 21.66
CA GLY A 322 -24.76 -10.24 20.96
C GLY A 322 -25.58 -8.98 21.07
N PHE A 323 -26.50 -8.76 20.15
CA PHE A 323 -27.25 -7.51 20.08
C PHE A 323 -28.65 -7.74 19.54
N ARG A 324 -29.56 -6.83 19.89
CA ARG A 324 -30.90 -6.81 19.30
C ARG A 324 -30.89 -5.91 18.06
N LEU A 325 -31.38 -6.41 16.93
CA LEU A 325 -31.49 -5.64 15.69
C LEU A 325 -32.94 -5.59 15.24
N GLN A 326 -33.43 -4.36 15.01
CA GLN A 326 -34.72 -4.13 14.36
C GLN A 326 -34.49 -3.93 12.86
N THR A 327 -35.25 -4.66 12.06
CA THR A 327 -35.22 -4.56 10.60
C THR A 327 -36.63 -4.57 10.02
N LYS A 328 -36.75 -4.41 8.70
CA LYS A 328 -38.02 -4.66 7.99
C LYS A 328 -38.50 -6.11 8.10
N ASP A 329 -37.59 -7.02 8.44
CA ASP A 329 -37.87 -8.45 8.56
C ASP A 329 -38.40 -8.86 9.94
N GLY A 330 -38.31 -7.99 10.94
CA GLY A 330 -38.67 -8.28 12.32
C GLY A 330 -37.61 -7.81 13.32
N SER A 331 -37.75 -8.26 14.56
CA SER A 331 -36.87 -7.95 15.68
C SER A 331 -36.12 -9.21 16.09
N TYR A 332 -34.79 -9.17 16.06
CA TYR A 332 -33.95 -10.36 16.30
C TYR A 332 -32.94 -10.12 17.40
N GLN A 333 -32.79 -11.09 18.30
CA GLN A 333 -31.58 -11.22 19.12
C GLN A 333 -30.55 -11.99 18.27
N ILE A 334 -29.39 -11.39 18.02
CA ILE A 334 -28.34 -11.97 17.18
C ILE A 334 -27.12 -12.30 18.05
N PRO A 335 -26.65 -13.56 18.06
CA PRO A 335 -27.28 -14.73 17.45
C PRO A 335 -28.51 -15.21 18.27
N GLN A 336 -29.39 -15.99 17.64
CA GLN A 336 -30.51 -16.66 18.32
C GLN A 336 -30.06 -17.95 19.03
N ALA A 337 -29.03 -18.62 18.51
CA ALA A 337 -28.40 -19.77 19.14
C ALA A 337 -26.87 -19.76 18.94
N GLY A 338 -26.13 -20.34 19.89
CA GLY A 338 -24.67 -20.31 19.90
C GLY A 338 -24.11 -18.98 20.44
N LYS A 339 -22.83 -18.73 20.18
CA LYS A 339 -22.12 -17.53 20.64
C LYS A 339 -21.44 -16.81 19.48
N LEU A 340 -21.68 -15.52 19.35
CA LEU A 340 -20.90 -14.67 18.46
C LEU A 340 -19.66 -14.16 19.22
N THR A 341 -18.47 -14.46 18.69
CA THR A 341 -17.18 -14.24 19.34
C THR A 341 -16.31 -13.29 18.52
N LEU A 342 -15.43 -12.55 19.18
CA LEU A 342 -14.42 -11.72 18.53
C LEU A 342 -13.09 -11.83 19.27
N THR A 343 -12.03 -12.26 18.58
CA THR A 343 -10.69 -12.31 19.17
C THR A 343 -10.04 -10.92 19.15
N GLY A 344 -9.00 -10.76 19.98
CA GLY A 344 -8.18 -9.55 19.98
C GLY A 344 -7.69 -9.18 18.58
N GLN A 345 -7.78 -7.89 18.26
CA GLN A 345 -7.44 -7.30 16.97
C GLN A 345 -8.15 -7.96 15.79
N ASP A 346 -9.44 -8.30 15.94
CA ASP A 346 -10.28 -8.80 14.86
C ASP A 346 -11.51 -7.92 14.65
N ALA A 347 -12.11 -8.04 13.48
CA ALA A 347 -13.40 -7.45 13.17
C ALA A 347 -14.23 -8.38 12.27
N LYS A 348 -15.55 -8.20 12.30
CA LYS A 348 -16.50 -8.92 11.44
C LYS A 348 -17.44 -7.95 10.75
N LEU A 349 -17.54 -8.03 9.42
CA LEU A 349 -18.53 -7.32 8.61
C LEU A 349 -19.79 -8.18 8.44
N LEU A 350 -20.91 -7.73 9.02
CA LEU A 350 -22.17 -8.46 9.07
C LEU A 350 -23.23 -7.76 8.21
N LEU A 351 -24.14 -8.56 7.66
CA LEU A 351 -25.26 -8.09 6.81
C LEU A 351 -26.60 -8.57 7.36
N ALA A 352 -27.62 -7.72 7.26
CA ALA A 352 -29.00 -8.05 7.56
C ALA A 352 -29.98 -7.40 6.57
N SER A 353 -31.15 -8.01 6.40
CA SER A 353 -32.19 -7.64 5.43
C SER A 353 -31.62 -7.38 4.03
N TYR A 354 -30.82 -8.33 3.56
CA TYR A 354 -29.98 -8.21 2.38
C TYR A 354 -30.46 -9.11 1.23
N ALA A 355 -30.45 -8.57 0.01
CA ALA A 355 -30.72 -9.34 -1.20
C ALA A 355 -29.47 -10.14 -1.61
N LEU A 356 -29.44 -11.42 -1.20
CA LEU A 356 -28.35 -12.35 -1.53
C LEU A 356 -28.70 -13.05 -2.86
N GLU A 357 -28.35 -12.41 -3.98
CA GLU A 357 -28.85 -12.76 -5.32
C GLU A 357 -30.39 -12.85 -5.36
N ARG A 358 -30.98 -14.00 -5.70
CA ARG A 358 -32.44 -14.20 -5.69
C ARG A 358 -32.96 -14.66 -4.32
N GLN A 359 -32.07 -14.73 -3.33
CA GLN A 359 -32.39 -15.10 -1.95
C GLN A 359 -32.62 -13.86 -1.09
N HIS A 360 -33.27 -14.07 0.05
CA HIS A 360 -33.45 -13.04 1.06
C HIS A 360 -32.73 -13.45 2.33
N LEU A 361 -31.62 -12.77 2.62
CA LEU A 361 -30.86 -12.92 3.84
C LEU A 361 -31.47 -12.03 4.92
N VAL A 362 -32.08 -12.65 5.93
CA VAL A 362 -32.59 -11.94 7.11
C VAL A 362 -31.40 -11.41 7.90
N TYR A 363 -30.43 -12.27 8.22
CA TYR A 363 -29.08 -11.88 8.66
C TYR A 363 -28.11 -13.05 8.58
N SER A 364 -26.81 -12.76 8.67
CA SER A 364 -25.78 -13.75 8.96
C SER A 364 -24.78 -13.22 10.00
N THR A 365 -24.31 -14.10 10.87
CA THR A 365 -23.13 -13.84 11.72
C THR A 365 -21.81 -14.21 11.04
N SER A 366 -21.86 -14.79 9.84
CA SER A 366 -20.72 -15.04 8.96
C SER A 366 -20.56 -13.91 7.94
N GLU A 367 -19.31 -13.66 7.54
CA GLU A 367 -18.97 -12.60 6.59
C GLU A 367 -19.21 -13.07 5.14
N LEU A 368 -19.82 -12.23 4.31
CA LEU A 368 -20.02 -12.50 2.89
C LEU A 368 -18.71 -12.35 2.12
N GLN A 369 -18.28 -13.39 1.40
CA GLN A 369 -17.09 -13.34 0.55
C GLN A 369 -17.41 -13.35 -0.94
N ALA A 370 -18.44 -14.08 -1.36
CA ALA A 370 -18.86 -14.10 -2.76
C ALA A 370 -20.35 -14.46 -2.88
N GLN A 371 -21.00 -13.93 -3.92
CA GLN A 371 -22.30 -14.37 -4.38
C GLN A 371 -22.35 -14.35 -5.91
N LEU A 372 -23.09 -15.29 -6.49
CA LEU A 372 -23.14 -15.52 -7.93
C LEU A 372 -24.54 -16.02 -8.32
N LYS A 373 -25.15 -15.38 -9.30
CA LYS A 373 -26.22 -15.99 -10.10
C LYS A 373 -25.61 -16.95 -11.13
N GLN A 374 -25.76 -18.25 -10.90
CA GLN A 374 -25.15 -19.30 -11.73
C GLN A 374 -26.24 -20.14 -12.42
N GLY A 375 -26.74 -19.62 -13.56
CA GLY A 375 -27.83 -20.26 -14.31
C GLY A 375 -29.11 -20.38 -13.48
N GLY A 376 -29.63 -21.60 -13.36
CA GLY A 376 -30.85 -21.90 -12.60
C GLY A 376 -30.72 -21.73 -11.08
N ARG A 377 -29.50 -21.65 -10.53
CA ARG A 377 -29.22 -21.59 -9.09
C ARG A 377 -28.40 -20.36 -8.69
N ASP A 378 -28.45 -20.01 -7.42
CA ASP A 378 -27.52 -19.07 -6.80
C ASP A 378 -26.41 -19.85 -6.08
N VAL A 379 -25.25 -19.23 -5.96
CA VAL A 379 -24.14 -19.71 -5.13
C VAL A 379 -23.71 -18.56 -4.22
N ALA A 380 -23.62 -18.83 -2.93
CA ALA A 380 -23.11 -17.86 -1.95
C ALA A 380 -22.03 -18.49 -1.09
N LEU A 381 -20.96 -17.74 -0.81
CA LEU A 381 -19.87 -18.13 0.09
C LEU A 381 -19.85 -17.16 1.27
N LEU A 382 -20.10 -17.72 2.45
CA LEU A 382 -19.92 -17.05 3.73
C LEU A 382 -18.76 -17.70 4.49
N TYR A 383 -18.06 -16.93 5.31
CA TYR A 383 -16.98 -17.46 6.13
C TYR A 383 -16.94 -16.86 7.54
N GLY A 384 -16.23 -17.54 8.43
CA GLY A 384 -15.98 -17.10 9.81
C GLY A 384 -14.68 -17.68 10.34
N ARG A 385 -14.28 -17.32 11.56
CA ARG A 385 -13.02 -17.82 12.13
C ARG A 385 -13.17 -19.29 12.48
N ASN A 386 -12.07 -20.04 12.33
CA ASN A 386 -12.09 -21.48 12.59
C ASN A 386 -12.51 -21.76 14.05
N GLY A 387 -13.53 -22.60 14.23
CA GLY A 387 -14.09 -22.96 15.52
C GLY A 387 -15.18 -22.03 16.06
N ASP A 388 -15.39 -20.85 15.46
CA ASP A 388 -16.49 -19.95 15.86
C ASP A 388 -17.85 -20.55 15.48
N ASP A 389 -18.87 -20.29 16.30
CA ASP A 389 -20.26 -20.55 15.92
C ASP A 389 -20.69 -19.59 14.80
N GLY A 390 -21.50 -20.09 13.88
CA GLY A 390 -22.13 -19.35 12.80
C GLY A 390 -23.64 -19.56 12.78
N GLU A 391 -24.35 -18.51 12.41
CA GLU A 391 -25.79 -18.50 12.25
C GLU A 391 -26.16 -17.71 10.99
N THR A 392 -26.92 -18.34 10.10
CA THR A 392 -27.44 -17.69 8.88
C THR A 392 -28.95 -17.93 8.79
N VAL A 393 -29.70 -16.85 8.62
CA VAL A 393 -31.18 -16.90 8.52
C VAL A 393 -31.62 -16.40 7.16
N LEU A 394 -32.37 -17.24 6.43
CA LEU A 394 -32.91 -16.96 5.12
C LEU A 394 -34.45 -17.02 5.16
N ARG A 395 -35.12 -16.16 4.39
CA ARG A 395 -36.60 -16.11 4.39
C ARG A 395 -37.23 -16.71 3.14
N TYR A 396 -38.24 -17.54 3.36
CA TYR A 396 -39.01 -18.23 2.30
C TYR A 396 -40.52 -18.12 2.54
N ALA A 397 -41.30 -18.19 1.46
CA ALA A 397 -42.76 -18.12 1.53
C ALA A 397 -43.39 -19.43 2.06
N ALA A 398 -42.68 -20.54 1.91
CA ALA A 398 -43.06 -21.86 2.43
C ALA A 398 -41.79 -22.62 2.83
N LYS A 399 -41.94 -23.69 3.63
CA LYS A 399 -40.81 -24.49 4.11
C LYS A 399 -39.95 -25.00 2.94
N PRO A 400 -38.69 -24.57 2.81
CA PRO A 400 -37.79 -25.08 1.79
C PRO A 400 -37.23 -26.45 2.21
N SER A 401 -36.66 -27.18 1.25
CA SER A 401 -35.76 -28.30 1.51
C SER A 401 -34.34 -27.76 1.69
N ALA A 402 -33.67 -28.09 2.80
CA ALA A 402 -32.26 -27.76 3.03
C ALA A 402 -31.47 -29.05 3.23
N LYS A 403 -30.73 -29.46 2.20
CA LYS A 403 -29.95 -30.70 2.17
C LYS A 403 -28.48 -30.39 2.44
N LEU A 404 -27.95 -30.96 3.52
CA LEU A 404 -26.50 -31.01 3.74
C LEU A 404 -25.87 -31.94 2.71
N LEU A 405 -25.01 -31.37 1.86
CA LEU A 405 -24.21 -32.10 0.89
C LEU A 405 -22.84 -32.48 1.48
N ARG A 406 -22.31 -31.63 2.37
CA ARG A 406 -21.04 -31.82 3.08
C ARG A 406 -21.05 -31.04 4.39
N GLY A 407 -20.35 -31.55 5.40
CA GLY A 407 -20.18 -30.89 6.70
C GLY A 407 -21.41 -31.05 7.60
N GLN A 408 -21.45 -30.27 8.68
CA GLN A 408 -22.50 -30.35 9.69
C GLN A 408 -23.12 -28.97 9.93
N ALA A 409 -24.45 -28.90 9.90
CA ALA A 409 -25.23 -27.74 10.33
C ALA A 409 -26.57 -28.22 10.89
N GLN A 410 -27.12 -27.48 11.85
CA GLN A 410 -28.48 -27.65 12.32
C GLN A 410 -29.41 -26.77 11.49
N VAL A 411 -30.50 -27.35 10.99
CA VAL A 411 -31.49 -26.66 10.17
C VAL A 411 -32.78 -26.52 10.96
N ASN A 412 -33.20 -25.28 11.21
CA ASN A 412 -34.41 -24.96 11.93
C ASN A 412 -35.35 -24.14 11.03
N TRP A 413 -36.62 -24.53 10.96
CA TRP A 413 -37.65 -23.81 10.21
C TRP A 413 -38.69 -23.25 11.16
N ASP A 414 -38.95 -21.95 11.06
CA ASP A 414 -40.08 -21.29 11.72
C ASP A 414 -41.16 -20.94 10.69
N ALA A 415 -42.29 -21.63 10.78
CA ALA A 415 -43.42 -21.43 9.87
C ALA A 415 -44.12 -20.09 10.04
N LYS A 416 -43.99 -19.43 11.21
CA LYS A 416 -44.66 -18.16 11.49
C LYS A 416 -43.96 -16.99 10.81
N SER A 417 -42.64 -16.96 10.89
CA SER A 417 -41.80 -15.93 10.27
C SER A 417 -41.40 -16.26 8.83
N GLY A 418 -41.45 -17.56 8.46
CA GLY A 418 -40.90 -18.03 7.19
C GLY A 418 -39.37 -18.14 7.21
N ASP A 419 -38.76 -18.17 8.39
CA ASP A 419 -37.32 -18.15 8.57
C ASP A 419 -36.75 -19.57 8.59
N LEU A 420 -35.78 -19.81 7.70
CA LEU A 420 -34.89 -20.96 7.72
C LEU A 420 -33.58 -20.53 8.38
N ARG A 421 -33.35 -21.01 9.61
CA ARG A 421 -32.12 -20.75 10.37
C ARG A 421 -31.17 -21.94 10.27
N LEU A 422 -29.94 -21.66 9.88
CA LEU A 422 -28.82 -22.58 9.90
C LEU A 422 -27.88 -22.22 11.04
N ASN A 423 -27.59 -23.18 11.92
CA ASN A 423 -26.59 -23.03 12.99
C ASN A 423 -25.44 -24.02 12.71
N TYR A 424 -24.20 -23.57 12.77
CA TYR A 424 -23.03 -24.37 12.39
C TYR A 424 -21.79 -23.90 13.15
N GLN A 425 -20.73 -24.71 13.12
CA GLN A 425 -19.41 -24.29 13.56
C GLN A 425 -18.50 -24.19 12.32
N HIS A 426 -17.75 -23.10 12.19
CA HIS A 426 -16.85 -22.90 11.07
C HIS A 426 -15.66 -23.86 11.15
N THR A 427 -15.76 -25.01 10.46
CA THR A 427 -14.71 -26.04 10.40
C THR A 427 -14.66 -26.64 9.00
N GLY A 428 -13.60 -26.33 8.24
CA GLY A 428 -13.47 -26.71 6.84
C GLY A 428 -14.51 -26.03 5.94
N LEU A 429 -15.17 -26.83 5.09
CA LEU A 429 -16.23 -26.39 4.18
C LEU A 429 -17.52 -27.19 4.43
N ILE A 430 -18.61 -26.48 4.69
CA ILE A 430 -19.97 -26.99 4.76
C ILE A 430 -20.70 -26.58 3.47
N GLU A 431 -21.43 -27.51 2.87
CA GLU A 431 -22.21 -27.29 1.64
C GLU A 431 -23.67 -27.61 1.91
N VAL A 432 -24.54 -26.61 1.77
CA VAL A 432 -25.99 -26.75 1.95
C VAL A 432 -26.69 -26.40 0.65
N LEU A 433 -27.46 -27.34 0.10
CA LEU A 433 -28.36 -27.06 -1.02
C LEU A 433 -29.74 -26.77 -0.49
N ILE A 434 -30.21 -25.54 -0.69
CA ILE A 434 -31.54 -25.09 -0.30
C ILE A 434 -32.39 -24.95 -1.57
N SER A 435 -33.59 -25.52 -1.57
CA SER A 435 -34.48 -25.53 -2.73
C SER A 435 -35.96 -25.47 -2.33
N GLY A 436 -36.80 -24.97 -3.23
CA GLY A 436 -38.22 -24.74 -2.96
C GLY A 436 -38.47 -23.43 -2.20
N GLY A 437 -39.57 -23.36 -1.45
CA GLY A 437 -39.92 -22.17 -0.65
C GLY A 437 -40.21 -20.89 -1.47
N GLY A 438 -40.43 -21.03 -2.78
CA GLY A 438 -40.74 -19.92 -3.69
C GLY A 438 -39.52 -19.18 -4.26
N ARG A 439 -38.29 -19.72 -4.10
CA ARG A 439 -37.05 -19.10 -4.61
C ARG A 439 -36.26 -20.06 -5.50
N ALA A 440 -35.32 -19.49 -6.26
CA ALA A 440 -34.34 -20.29 -7.00
C ALA A 440 -33.50 -21.13 -6.02
N PRO A 441 -33.02 -22.33 -6.39
CA PRO A 441 -32.13 -23.09 -5.52
C PRO A 441 -30.86 -22.31 -5.16
N LEU A 442 -30.44 -22.41 -3.90
CA LEU A 442 -29.21 -21.82 -3.37
C LEU A 442 -28.23 -22.94 -2.99
N LEU A 443 -27.02 -22.90 -3.54
CA LEU A 443 -25.88 -23.60 -2.97
C LEU A 443 -25.15 -22.65 -2.02
N LEU A 444 -25.36 -22.85 -0.72
CA LEU A 444 -24.70 -22.08 0.33
C LEU A 444 -23.44 -22.81 0.77
N LEU A 445 -22.31 -22.13 0.63
CA LEU A 445 -20.99 -22.55 1.05
C LEU A 445 -20.65 -21.80 2.33
N LEU A 446 -20.38 -22.53 3.41
CA LEU A 446 -19.99 -21.97 4.70
C LEU A 446 -18.59 -22.50 5.04
N ALA A 447 -17.62 -21.59 5.12
CA ALA A 447 -16.22 -21.96 5.27
C ALA A 447 -15.61 -21.42 6.57
N ASP A 448 -14.66 -22.14 7.15
CA ASP A 448 -13.68 -21.48 8.01
C ASP A 448 -12.81 -20.51 7.20
N GLU A 449 -12.13 -19.60 7.89
CA GLU A 449 -11.33 -18.55 7.28
C GLU A 449 -10.28 -19.08 6.30
N LYS A 450 -9.49 -20.08 6.70
CA LYS A 450 -8.40 -20.61 5.87
C LYS A 450 -8.95 -21.29 4.62
N THR A 451 -10.06 -22.00 4.75
CA THR A 451 -10.77 -22.62 3.65
C THR A 451 -11.36 -21.56 2.72
N GLY A 452 -11.99 -20.52 3.27
CA GLY A 452 -12.48 -19.35 2.54
C GLY A 452 -11.39 -18.64 1.73
N GLN A 453 -10.18 -18.52 2.29
CA GLN A 453 -9.03 -17.93 1.61
C GLN A 453 -8.57 -18.69 0.36
N GLN A 454 -8.94 -19.95 0.20
CA GLN A 454 -8.64 -20.75 -1.00
C GLN A 454 -9.61 -20.48 -2.15
N PHE A 455 -10.69 -19.72 -1.93
CA PHE A 455 -11.65 -19.42 -2.97
C PHE A 455 -11.22 -18.23 -3.84
N TRP A 456 -11.47 -18.37 -5.14
CA TRP A 456 -11.19 -17.43 -6.21
C TRP A 456 -12.47 -17.23 -7.01
N ARG A 457 -13.02 -16.02 -6.95
CA ARG A 457 -14.13 -15.61 -7.81
C ARG A 457 -13.56 -15.06 -9.11
N LEU A 458 -13.93 -15.65 -10.24
CA LEU A 458 -13.42 -15.28 -11.55
C LEU A 458 -14.58 -14.90 -12.46
N LYS A 459 -14.36 -13.90 -13.31
CA LYS A 459 -15.20 -13.67 -14.49
C LYS A 459 -14.69 -14.59 -15.61
N ALA A 460 -15.55 -15.41 -16.17
CA ALA A 460 -15.27 -16.33 -17.27
C ALA A 460 -16.30 -16.11 -18.38
N GLY A 461 -16.00 -15.19 -19.29
CA GLY A 461 -16.99 -14.65 -20.23
C GLY A 461 -18.03 -13.78 -19.51
N ASP A 462 -19.31 -14.00 -19.80
CA ASP A 462 -20.42 -13.30 -19.14
C ASP A 462 -20.84 -13.94 -17.81
N GLN A 463 -20.24 -15.06 -17.44
CA GLN A 463 -20.55 -15.79 -16.22
C GLN A 463 -19.46 -15.60 -15.18
N ALA A 464 -19.85 -15.64 -13.90
CA ALA A 464 -18.92 -15.72 -12.80
C ALA A 464 -18.83 -17.17 -12.31
N VAL A 465 -17.60 -17.61 -12.01
CA VAL A 465 -17.33 -18.94 -11.47
C VAL A 465 -16.61 -18.81 -10.13
N LEU A 466 -16.74 -19.85 -9.32
CA LEU A 466 -16.06 -19.95 -8.04
C LEU A 466 -15.11 -21.14 -8.08
N VAL A 467 -13.83 -20.90 -7.81
CA VAL A 467 -12.78 -21.93 -7.83
C VAL A 467 -12.10 -21.99 -6.48
N GLN A 468 -11.99 -23.17 -5.89
CA GLN A 468 -11.19 -23.42 -4.70
C GLN A 468 -9.85 -24.03 -5.09
N SER A 469 -8.76 -23.39 -4.66
CA SER A 469 -7.40 -23.91 -4.75
C SER A 469 -6.48 -23.27 -3.70
N SER A 470 -5.51 -24.03 -3.20
CA SER A 470 -4.39 -23.49 -2.42
C SER A 470 -3.40 -22.69 -3.27
N GLY A 471 -3.38 -22.93 -4.58
CA GLY A 471 -2.64 -22.10 -5.55
C GLY A 471 -3.40 -20.83 -5.92
N ILE A 472 -2.72 -19.94 -6.64
CA ILE A 472 -3.33 -18.75 -7.23
C ILE A 472 -4.08 -19.17 -8.49
N VAL A 473 -5.32 -18.73 -8.64
CA VAL A 473 -6.04 -18.82 -9.92
C VAL A 473 -6.17 -17.41 -10.49
N ARG A 474 -5.50 -17.15 -11.61
CA ARG A 474 -5.36 -15.82 -12.21
C ARG A 474 -6.53 -15.45 -13.10
N THR A 475 -6.91 -16.35 -14.00
CA THR A 475 -7.96 -16.09 -15.00
C THR A 475 -8.88 -17.29 -15.18
N GLY A 476 -10.09 -17.01 -15.67
CA GLY A 476 -11.04 -18.02 -16.12
C GLY A 476 -11.63 -17.61 -17.46
N ALA A 477 -11.83 -18.58 -18.36
CA ALA A 477 -12.53 -18.38 -19.63
C ALA A 477 -13.36 -19.63 -19.94
N VAL A 478 -14.53 -19.44 -20.55
CA VAL A 478 -15.37 -20.54 -21.04
C VAL A 478 -15.19 -20.69 -22.53
N ASP A 479 -14.93 -21.91 -22.99
CA ASP A 479 -14.89 -22.29 -24.40
C ASP A 479 -15.67 -23.59 -24.60
N GLY A 480 -16.85 -23.49 -25.25
CA GLY A 480 -17.80 -24.59 -25.35
C GLY A 480 -18.19 -25.14 -23.97
N LYS A 481 -17.83 -26.40 -23.69
CA LYS A 481 -18.10 -27.09 -22.43
C LYS A 481 -16.92 -27.09 -21.45
N THR A 482 -15.88 -26.31 -21.75
CA THR A 482 -14.62 -26.33 -21.01
C THR A 482 -14.39 -25.01 -20.28
N LEU A 483 -14.14 -25.10 -18.97
CA LEU A 483 -13.60 -23.98 -18.19
C LEU A 483 -12.08 -23.99 -18.28
N LYS A 484 -11.51 -22.99 -18.94
CA LYS A 484 -10.07 -22.77 -19.03
C LYS A 484 -9.61 -21.88 -17.88
N LEU A 485 -8.74 -22.40 -17.03
CA LEU A 485 -8.12 -21.67 -15.93
C LEU A 485 -6.64 -21.43 -16.21
N THR A 486 -6.12 -20.30 -15.72
CA THR A 486 -4.67 -20.10 -15.58
C THR A 486 -4.33 -19.80 -14.12
N GLY A 487 -3.13 -20.16 -13.70
CA GLY A 487 -2.73 -19.95 -12.33
C GLY A 487 -1.36 -20.52 -11.99
N ASP A 488 -1.05 -20.48 -10.70
CA ASP A 488 0.27 -20.78 -10.16
C ASP A 488 0.14 -21.61 -8.89
N THR A 489 1.05 -22.56 -8.75
CA THR A 489 1.14 -23.45 -7.60
C THR A 489 2.55 -23.31 -7.02
N THR A 490 2.65 -23.24 -5.69
CA THR A 490 3.94 -23.30 -4.97
C THR A 490 4.21 -24.69 -4.39
N ALA A 491 3.18 -25.53 -4.36
CA ALA A 491 3.20 -26.93 -3.95
C ALA A 491 2.03 -27.65 -4.64
N PRO A 492 1.99 -29.00 -4.64
CA PRO A 492 0.85 -29.74 -5.14
C PRO A 492 -0.47 -29.20 -4.54
N SER A 493 -1.39 -28.77 -5.40
CA SER A 493 -2.56 -27.98 -4.99
C SER A 493 -3.86 -28.61 -5.46
N ALA A 494 -4.80 -28.82 -4.54
CA ALA A 494 -6.15 -29.25 -4.91
C ALA A 494 -6.86 -28.20 -5.78
N LEU A 495 -7.75 -28.65 -6.65
CA LEU A 495 -8.55 -27.79 -7.52
C LEU A 495 -9.99 -28.27 -7.58
N ARG A 496 -10.92 -27.36 -7.31
CA ARG A 496 -12.37 -27.60 -7.45
C ARG A 496 -13.06 -26.36 -7.97
N ALA A 497 -13.92 -26.49 -8.98
CA ALA A 497 -14.63 -25.36 -9.57
C ALA A 497 -16.15 -25.58 -9.54
N TRP A 498 -16.91 -24.64 -8.97
CA TRP A 498 -18.37 -24.59 -9.08
C TRP A 498 -18.74 -23.86 -10.36
N VAL A 499 -19.28 -24.60 -11.31
CA VAL A 499 -19.43 -24.17 -12.71
C VAL A 499 -20.89 -24.13 -13.14
N PRO A 500 -21.28 -23.22 -14.05
CA PRO A 500 -22.60 -23.19 -14.65
C PRO A 500 -22.96 -24.52 -15.33
N ASP A 501 -24.26 -24.76 -15.48
CA ASP A 501 -24.75 -25.97 -16.15
C ASP A 501 -24.23 -26.02 -17.60
N GLY A 502 -23.87 -27.21 -18.07
CA GLY A 502 -23.30 -27.43 -19.41
C GLY A 502 -21.77 -27.43 -19.46
N ILE A 503 -21.07 -26.93 -18.43
CA ILE A 503 -19.61 -27.06 -18.31
C ILE A 503 -19.27 -28.43 -17.73
N THR A 504 -18.49 -29.21 -18.47
CA THR A 504 -18.17 -30.61 -18.12
C THR A 504 -16.68 -30.92 -18.11
N ALA A 505 -15.84 -29.97 -18.54
CA ALA A 505 -14.38 -30.15 -18.60
C ALA A 505 -13.65 -28.94 -18.01
N LEU A 506 -12.42 -29.19 -17.56
CA LEU A 506 -11.54 -28.17 -17.00
C LEU A 506 -10.14 -28.30 -17.61
N THR A 507 -9.51 -27.16 -17.93
CA THR A 507 -8.07 -27.09 -18.20
C THR A 507 -7.39 -26.13 -17.23
N PHE A 508 -6.13 -26.38 -16.89
CA PHE A 508 -5.29 -25.49 -16.10
C PHE A 508 -3.97 -25.25 -16.83
N ASN A 509 -3.63 -23.98 -17.11
CA ASN A 509 -2.44 -23.60 -17.89
C ASN A 509 -2.34 -24.34 -19.24
N GLY A 510 -3.47 -24.48 -19.92
CA GLY A 510 -3.58 -25.17 -21.21
C GLY A 510 -3.61 -26.70 -21.14
N GLN A 511 -3.37 -27.31 -19.98
CA GLN A 511 -3.40 -28.76 -19.79
C GLN A 511 -4.77 -29.24 -19.33
N THR A 512 -5.23 -30.37 -19.86
CA THR A 512 -6.49 -31.00 -19.43
C THR A 512 -6.36 -31.51 -18.00
N VAL A 513 -7.32 -31.18 -17.14
CA VAL A 513 -7.38 -31.68 -15.76
C VAL A 513 -8.47 -32.74 -15.68
N PRO A 514 -8.13 -34.01 -15.39
CA PRO A 514 -9.15 -35.03 -15.16
C PRO A 514 -10.00 -34.68 -13.93
N THR A 515 -11.32 -34.59 -14.12
CA THR A 515 -12.26 -34.19 -13.06
C THR A 515 -13.28 -35.28 -12.73
N ALA A 516 -13.87 -35.16 -11.54
CA ALA A 516 -15.11 -35.81 -11.15
C ALA A 516 -16.16 -34.73 -10.85
N ALA A 517 -17.37 -34.91 -11.39
CA ALA A 517 -18.49 -34.00 -11.13
C ALA A 517 -19.18 -34.40 -9.82
N GLN A 518 -19.33 -33.45 -8.90
CA GLN A 518 -20.05 -33.66 -7.64
C GLN A 518 -20.61 -32.33 -7.14
N HIS A 519 -21.86 -32.32 -6.64
CA HIS A 519 -22.48 -31.15 -6.01
C HIS A 519 -22.31 -29.86 -6.83
N PHE A 520 -22.59 -29.94 -8.14
CA PHE A 520 -22.48 -28.82 -9.09
C PHE A 520 -21.06 -28.26 -9.29
N SER A 521 -20.05 -29.06 -8.95
CA SER A 521 -18.65 -28.71 -9.11
C SER A 521 -17.88 -29.77 -9.89
N LEU A 522 -16.80 -29.35 -10.53
CA LEU A 522 -15.79 -30.21 -11.14
C LEU A 522 -14.57 -30.22 -10.20
N THR A 523 -14.29 -31.37 -9.60
CA THR A 523 -13.13 -31.57 -8.70
C THR A 523 -12.03 -32.32 -9.44
N ALA A 524 -10.81 -31.80 -9.42
CA ALA A 524 -9.65 -32.50 -9.99
C ALA A 524 -9.41 -33.83 -9.26
N ARG A 525 -9.15 -34.90 -10.02
CA ARG A 525 -8.90 -36.24 -9.47
C ARG A 525 -7.54 -36.37 -8.79
N ALA A 526 -6.61 -35.49 -9.16
CA ALA A 526 -5.30 -35.35 -8.55
C ALA A 526 -5.02 -33.87 -8.30
N ALA A 527 -4.12 -33.58 -7.36
CA ALA A 527 -3.63 -32.23 -7.15
C ALA A 527 -2.90 -31.73 -8.42
N LEU A 528 -3.05 -30.44 -8.72
CA LEU A 528 -2.18 -29.76 -9.68
C LEU A 528 -0.73 -29.89 -9.22
N PRO A 529 0.24 -30.13 -10.11
CA PRO A 529 1.64 -30.25 -9.72
C PRO A 529 2.17 -28.93 -9.13
N GLY A 530 3.16 -29.02 -8.24
CA GLY A 530 3.97 -27.87 -7.83
C GLY A 530 5.02 -27.51 -8.90
N PRO A 531 5.85 -26.48 -8.64
CA PRO A 531 6.91 -26.09 -9.56
C PRO A 531 8.02 -27.15 -9.61
N ASP A 532 8.68 -27.26 -10.76
CA ASP A 532 9.88 -28.09 -10.91
C ASP A 532 11.02 -27.58 -10.02
N VAL A 533 11.91 -28.50 -9.63
CA VAL A 533 13.11 -28.14 -8.86
C VAL A 533 14.08 -27.37 -9.75
N VAL A 534 14.38 -26.12 -9.38
CA VAL A 534 15.39 -25.29 -10.05
C VAL A 534 16.73 -25.42 -9.32
N LYS A 535 17.80 -25.73 -10.07
CA LYS A 535 19.17 -25.69 -9.56
C LYS A 535 19.83 -24.37 -9.97
N LEU A 536 20.27 -23.59 -9.00
CA LEU A 536 21.01 -22.35 -9.23
C LEU A 536 22.51 -22.64 -9.37
N PRO A 537 23.27 -21.84 -10.14
CA PRO A 537 24.72 -21.95 -10.17
C PRO A 537 25.32 -21.62 -8.81
N ASP A 538 26.41 -22.31 -8.44
CA ASP A 538 27.22 -21.94 -7.29
C ASP A 538 28.08 -20.73 -7.66
N LEU A 539 27.68 -19.54 -7.19
CA LEU A 539 28.38 -18.29 -7.47
C LEU A 539 29.84 -18.33 -6.98
N ALA A 540 30.18 -19.12 -5.96
CA ALA A 540 31.55 -19.23 -5.44
C ALA A 540 32.47 -20.05 -6.36
N GLN A 541 31.91 -20.88 -7.26
CA GLN A 541 32.66 -21.71 -8.20
C GLN A 541 32.78 -21.08 -9.60
N LEU A 542 32.13 -19.93 -9.83
CA LEU A 542 32.24 -19.22 -11.10
C LEU A 542 33.63 -18.61 -11.25
N ASN A 543 34.10 -18.51 -12.49
CA ASN A 543 35.36 -17.84 -12.80
C ASN A 543 35.19 -16.32 -12.71
N TRP A 544 35.56 -15.74 -11.57
CA TRP A 544 35.50 -14.30 -11.33
C TRP A 544 36.69 -13.56 -11.93
N THR A 545 36.41 -12.46 -12.63
CA THR A 545 37.42 -11.47 -13.03
C THR A 545 37.41 -10.29 -12.05
N ARG A 546 38.54 -9.63 -11.87
CA ARG A 546 38.67 -8.46 -10.98
C ARG A 546 39.45 -7.33 -11.64
N ARG A 547 39.17 -6.10 -11.22
CA ARG A 547 39.97 -4.90 -11.52
C ARG A 547 40.13 -4.08 -10.24
N PHE A 548 41.18 -3.28 -10.16
CA PHE A 548 41.32 -2.29 -9.08
C PHE A 548 40.41 -1.10 -9.40
N ASP A 549 39.62 -0.63 -8.44
CA ASP A 549 38.52 0.32 -8.67
C ASP A 549 38.81 1.74 -8.16
N SER A 550 39.97 1.96 -7.53
CA SER A 550 40.46 3.28 -7.05
C SER A 550 41.79 3.67 -7.71
N LEU A 551 41.87 3.52 -9.04
CA LEU A 551 43.07 3.83 -9.83
C LEU A 551 43.54 5.27 -9.63
N GLU A 552 42.59 6.15 -9.35
CA GLU A 552 42.75 7.55 -9.01
C GLU A 552 43.70 7.75 -7.84
N ALA A 553 43.78 6.81 -6.88
CA ALA A 553 44.65 6.95 -5.72
C ALA A 553 46.13 6.99 -6.15
N ASP A 554 46.50 6.43 -7.30
CA ASP A 554 47.87 6.52 -7.80
C ASP A 554 48.26 7.99 -8.04
N PRO A 555 49.38 8.49 -7.45
CA PRO A 555 49.90 9.82 -7.72
C PRO A 555 50.17 10.12 -9.19
N LYS A 556 50.34 9.07 -10.02
CA LYS A 556 50.56 9.16 -11.47
C LYS A 556 49.27 9.15 -12.29
N PHE A 557 48.11 8.98 -11.65
CA PHE A 557 46.84 9.00 -12.35
C PHE A 557 46.62 10.33 -13.07
N ASP A 558 46.35 10.25 -14.38
CA ASP A 558 46.05 11.40 -15.22
C ASP A 558 44.57 11.77 -15.12
N ASP A 559 44.28 12.83 -14.38
CA ASP A 559 42.94 13.40 -14.23
C ASP A 559 42.73 14.63 -15.14
N SER A 560 43.55 14.83 -16.17
CA SER A 560 43.44 15.99 -17.08
C SER A 560 42.08 16.07 -17.79
N ALA A 561 41.40 14.93 -17.95
CA ALA A 561 40.05 14.84 -18.50
C ALA A 561 38.92 15.08 -17.48
N TRP A 562 39.23 15.23 -16.18
CA TRP A 562 38.21 15.41 -15.15
C TRP A 562 37.53 16.78 -15.24
N ARG A 563 36.26 16.82 -14.82
CA ARG A 563 35.52 18.06 -14.67
C ARG A 563 36.20 18.91 -13.59
N LYS A 564 36.72 20.08 -13.98
CA LYS A 564 37.26 21.05 -13.04
C LYS A 564 36.15 21.58 -12.14
N THR A 565 36.45 21.68 -10.85
CA THR A 565 35.57 22.31 -9.84
C THR A 565 35.82 23.81 -9.79
N ASP A 566 35.47 24.50 -10.87
CA ASP A 566 35.77 25.93 -11.11
C ASP A 566 34.57 26.88 -10.92
N ALA A 567 33.44 26.37 -10.41
CA ALA A 567 32.29 27.20 -10.12
C ALA A 567 32.56 28.12 -8.92
N THR A 568 32.28 29.42 -9.10
CA THR A 568 32.47 30.46 -8.07
C THR A 568 31.22 30.73 -7.24
N ALA A 569 30.08 30.13 -7.62
CA ALA A 569 28.82 30.21 -6.90
C ALA A 569 28.03 28.92 -7.14
N SER A 570 27.40 28.39 -6.10
CA SER A 570 26.46 27.29 -6.25
C SER A 570 25.15 27.79 -6.88
N ALA A 571 24.56 26.95 -7.75
CA ALA A 571 23.24 27.17 -8.31
C ALA A 571 22.14 26.77 -7.31
N ALA A 572 22.47 25.91 -6.35
CA ALA A 572 21.59 25.47 -5.27
C ALA A 572 21.30 26.60 -4.26
N ASN A 573 20.39 26.32 -3.32
CA ASN A 573 19.95 27.27 -2.29
C ASN A 573 21.09 27.68 -1.34
N VAL A 574 20.82 28.67 -0.48
CA VAL A 574 21.79 29.27 0.46
C VAL A 574 22.37 28.26 1.45
N TYR A 575 21.70 27.12 1.68
CA TYR A 575 22.11 26.08 2.63
C TYR A 575 23.20 25.14 2.09
N THR A 576 23.52 25.23 0.80
CA THR A 576 24.59 24.48 0.10
C THR A 576 25.76 25.37 -0.33
N ALA A 577 25.65 26.67 -0.10
CA ALA A 577 26.69 27.60 -0.49
C ALA A 577 27.93 27.33 0.40
N PRO A 578 29.10 27.03 -0.19
CA PRO A 578 30.30 26.89 0.61
C PRO A 578 30.66 28.24 1.25
N ASP A 579 31.37 28.21 2.37
CA ASP A 579 31.86 29.42 3.03
C ASP A 579 32.62 30.32 2.05
N LYS A 580 32.56 31.63 2.26
CA LYS A 580 33.19 32.60 1.35
C LYS A 580 34.68 32.27 1.15
N GLY A 581 35.05 31.98 -0.09
CA GLY A 581 36.43 31.65 -0.48
C GLY A 581 36.72 30.15 -0.61
N GLN A 582 35.77 29.27 -0.27
CA GLN A 582 35.85 27.83 -0.51
C GLN A 582 35.31 27.48 -1.92
N PRO A 583 35.83 26.41 -2.56
CA PRO A 583 35.34 25.97 -3.86
C PRO A 583 33.92 25.39 -3.76
N VAL A 584 33.15 25.53 -4.83
CA VAL A 584 31.87 24.81 -4.97
C VAL A 584 32.17 23.35 -5.27
N LEU A 585 31.73 22.45 -4.40
CA LEU A 585 31.96 21.00 -4.51
C LEU A 585 30.67 20.18 -4.53
N ALA A 586 29.49 20.81 -4.61
CA ALA A 586 28.24 20.06 -4.75
C ALA A 586 28.20 19.39 -6.14
N MET A 587 27.99 18.08 -6.20
CA MET A 587 28.08 17.32 -7.46
C MET A 587 27.04 17.78 -8.49
N SER A 588 25.85 18.16 -8.01
CA SER A 588 24.75 18.66 -8.84
C SER A 588 25.12 19.90 -9.64
N ASP A 589 25.94 20.81 -9.09
CA ASP A 589 26.41 22.02 -9.80
C ASP A 589 27.23 21.66 -11.05
N TYR A 590 27.81 20.47 -11.08
CA TYR A 590 28.62 19.96 -12.18
C TYR A 590 27.89 18.95 -13.08
N GLY A 591 26.59 18.70 -12.84
CA GLY A 591 25.76 17.82 -13.64
C GLY A 591 25.84 16.34 -13.25
N PHE A 592 26.39 16.03 -12.09
CA PHE A 592 26.37 14.69 -11.50
C PHE A 592 25.29 14.65 -10.41
N HIS A 593 24.45 13.61 -10.40
CA HIS A 593 23.25 13.58 -9.56
C HIS A 593 23.02 12.25 -8.83
N HIS A 594 23.82 11.23 -9.15
CA HIS A 594 23.64 9.87 -8.65
C HIS A 594 24.99 9.17 -8.50
N GLY A 595 25.08 8.29 -7.50
CA GLY A 595 26.21 7.40 -7.29
C GLY A 595 27.42 8.03 -6.61
N ASP A 596 28.51 7.27 -6.62
CA ASP A 596 29.76 7.63 -5.97
C ASP A 596 30.49 8.73 -6.75
N VAL A 597 30.98 9.75 -6.05
CA VAL A 597 31.67 10.89 -6.66
C VAL A 597 33.09 10.99 -6.14
N TRP A 598 34.03 11.20 -7.06
CA TRP A 598 35.44 11.34 -6.76
C TRP A 598 35.88 12.80 -6.92
N TYR A 599 36.67 13.28 -5.97
CA TYR A 599 37.23 14.62 -5.98
C TYR A 599 38.75 14.55 -5.83
N ARG A 600 39.45 15.35 -6.64
CA ARG A 600 40.92 15.50 -6.59
C ARG A 600 41.28 16.94 -6.32
N GLY A 601 41.67 17.23 -5.08
CA GLY A 601 42.19 18.53 -4.66
C GLY A 601 43.71 18.58 -4.79
N ARG A 602 44.26 19.67 -5.30
CA ARG A 602 45.72 19.91 -5.32
C ARG A 602 46.04 21.10 -4.45
N PHE A 603 47.04 20.96 -3.59
CA PHE A 603 47.49 22.02 -2.71
C PHE A 603 49.02 22.03 -2.62
N THR A 604 49.58 23.16 -2.23
CA THR A 604 51.02 23.32 -1.96
C THR A 604 51.18 23.80 -0.53
N THR A 605 52.03 23.17 0.26
CA THR A 605 52.16 23.49 1.69
C THR A 605 53.10 24.65 2.01
N GLY A 606 53.94 25.09 1.06
CA GLY A 606 54.97 26.09 1.33
C GLY A 606 55.84 25.68 2.53
N ASP A 607 56.30 26.65 3.35
CA ASP A 607 57.02 26.39 4.61
C ASP A 607 56.10 25.94 5.76
N ALA A 608 54.78 26.03 5.59
CA ALA A 608 53.82 25.64 6.61
C ALA A 608 53.63 24.11 6.59
N LYS A 609 53.72 23.47 7.76
CA LYS A 609 53.39 22.05 7.92
C LYS A 609 51.96 21.91 8.43
N PRO A 610 50.95 21.69 7.57
CA PRO A 610 49.57 21.61 8.04
C PRO A 610 49.43 20.44 9.00
N LEU A 611 48.82 20.70 10.16
CA LEU A 611 48.74 19.74 11.27
C LEU A 611 47.55 18.77 11.12
N GLN A 612 46.53 19.16 10.35
CA GLN A 612 45.26 18.46 10.25
C GLN A 612 44.65 18.67 8.85
N LEU A 613 44.03 17.61 8.34
CA LEU A 613 43.07 17.66 7.25
C LEU A 613 41.67 17.51 7.84
N GLU A 614 40.76 18.41 7.46
CA GLU A 614 39.35 18.37 7.83
C GLU A 614 38.50 18.51 6.58
N LEU A 615 37.61 17.55 6.34
CA LEU A 615 36.69 17.53 5.20
C LEU A 615 35.27 17.37 5.72
N PHE A 616 34.45 18.40 5.52
CA PHE A 616 33.02 18.34 5.78
C PHE A 616 32.32 17.77 4.55
N PHE A 617 31.44 16.78 4.73
CA PHE A 617 30.77 16.10 3.62
C PHE A 617 29.28 15.84 3.91
N GLY A 618 28.49 15.71 2.84
CA GLY A 618 27.11 15.24 2.88
C GLY A 618 26.96 14.00 2.00
N GLY A 619 26.57 12.87 2.58
CA GLY A 619 26.55 11.57 1.89
C GLY A 619 25.20 10.87 1.84
N GLY A 620 24.15 11.45 2.45
CA GLY A 620 22.90 10.73 2.71
C GLY A 620 22.88 10.09 4.08
N GLY A 621 21.78 9.41 4.41
CA GLY A 621 21.58 8.77 5.72
C GLY A 621 22.50 7.60 6.03
N ALA A 622 23.32 7.16 5.07
CA ALA A 622 24.32 6.09 5.22
C ALA A 622 25.53 6.27 4.27
N GLY A 623 25.83 7.51 3.89
CA GLY A 623 27.01 7.84 3.08
C GLY A 623 28.35 7.66 3.79
N ILE A 624 29.41 7.58 2.99
CA ILE A 624 30.78 7.30 3.42
C ILE A 624 31.75 8.21 2.65
N ILE A 625 32.78 8.72 3.33
CA ILE A 625 33.94 9.34 2.66
C ILE A 625 35.20 8.49 2.89
N GLN A 626 36.00 8.30 1.84
CA GLN A 626 37.32 7.68 1.92
C GLN A 626 38.37 8.64 1.36
N VAL A 627 39.52 8.73 2.04
CA VAL A 627 40.51 9.78 1.75
C VAL A 627 41.89 9.18 1.54
N TRP A 628 42.56 9.65 0.48
CA TRP A 628 43.94 9.36 0.12
C TRP A 628 44.74 10.64 -0.06
N LEU A 629 46.02 10.59 0.29
CA LEU A 629 46.98 11.66 0.06
C LEU A 629 48.22 11.04 -0.59
N ASP A 630 48.55 11.46 -1.81
CA ASP A 630 49.64 10.89 -2.61
C ASP A 630 49.66 9.35 -2.63
N GLY A 631 48.48 8.73 -2.81
CA GLY A 631 48.31 7.29 -2.86
C GLY A 631 48.37 6.55 -1.53
N ARG A 632 48.61 7.26 -0.42
CA ARG A 632 48.46 6.71 0.93
C ARG A 632 47.02 6.88 1.39
N PHE A 633 46.36 5.77 1.74
CA PHE A 633 45.07 5.80 2.41
C PHE A 633 45.21 6.46 3.78
N LEU A 634 44.44 7.51 4.03
CA LEU A 634 44.42 8.24 5.29
C LEU A 634 43.34 7.72 6.23
N GLY A 635 42.23 7.22 5.68
CA GLY A 635 41.13 6.66 6.45
C GLY A 635 39.79 6.82 5.75
N GLN A 636 38.75 6.42 6.45
CA GLN A 636 37.36 6.61 6.06
C GLN A 636 36.53 7.12 7.23
N GLN A 637 35.42 7.78 6.92
CA GLN A 637 34.39 8.19 7.88
C GLN A 637 33.02 7.77 7.32
N GLU A 638 32.26 7.05 8.14
CA GLU A 638 30.91 6.56 7.81
C GLU A 638 29.90 7.29 8.69
N HIS A 639 28.72 7.61 8.16
CA HIS A 639 27.64 8.16 8.97
C HIS A 639 27.15 7.17 10.04
N ASP A 640 26.70 7.70 11.18
CA ASP A 640 25.96 6.91 12.16
C ASP A 640 24.57 6.56 11.59
N THR A 641 24.31 5.26 11.39
CA THR A 641 23.07 4.75 10.77
C THR A 641 22.12 4.16 11.83
N GLY A 642 21.01 3.55 11.41
CA GLY A 642 20.09 2.87 12.34
C GLY A 642 19.04 3.80 12.98
N ARG A 643 18.81 4.97 12.39
CA ARG A 643 17.78 5.92 12.81
C ARG A 643 16.79 6.17 11.67
N PRO A 644 15.48 6.37 11.96
CA PRO A 644 14.49 6.71 10.93
C PRO A 644 14.78 8.04 10.21
N PHE A 645 15.47 8.95 10.88
CA PHE A 645 15.91 10.24 10.36
C PHE A 645 17.39 10.44 10.70
N PRO A 646 18.29 9.83 9.93
CA PRO A 646 19.73 9.93 10.19
C PRO A 646 20.26 11.33 9.87
N GLU A 647 21.37 11.70 10.49
CA GLU A 647 22.14 12.86 10.05
C GLU A 647 22.70 12.58 8.65
N THR A 648 22.66 13.58 7.79
CA THR A 648 23.04 13.41 6.38
C THR A 648 24.40 14.02 6.05
N THR A 649 25.04 14.64 7.05
CA THR A 649 26.32 15.35 6.93
C THR A 649 27.22 15.02 8.11
N ASP A 650 28.54 14.97 7.89
CA ASP A 650 29.54 14.63 8.90
C ASP A 650 30.91 15.19 8.49
N THR A 651 31.96 14.94 9.27
CA THR A 651 33.30 15.49 9.07
C THR A 651 34.37 14.44 9.25
N PHE A 652 35.18 14.24 8.21
CA PHE A 652 36.42 13.48 8.29
C PHE A 652 37.53 14.35 8.86
N ARG A 653 38.26 13.86 9.87
CA ARG A 653 39.41 14.56 10.48
C ARG A 653 40.62 13.63 10.58
N GLN A 654 41.76 14.08 10.08
CA GLN A 654 43.02 13.34 10.17
C GLN A 654 44.18 14.26 10.59
N LEU A 655 44.90 13.89 11.64
CA LEU A 655 46.16 14.54 12.00
C LEU A 655 47.27 14.12 11.02
N LEU A 656 48.05 15.08 10.56
CA LEU A 656 49.09 14.86 9.54
C LEU A 656 50.51 14.76 10.11
N LYS A 657 50.67 14.78 11.44
CA LYS A 657 51.99 14.87 12.12
C LYS A 657 52.99 13.80 11.66
N GLU A 658 52.56 12.54 11.54
CA GLU A 658 53.42 11.42 11.13
C GLU A 658 53.83 11.45 9.65
N LEU A 659 53.12 12.19 8.80
CA LEU A 659 53.45 12.35 7.38
C LEU A 659 54.66 13.28 7.18
N TRP A 660 54.86 14.22 8.10
CA TRP A 660 55.95 15.21 8.02
C TRP A 660 57.27 14.72 8.62
N GLU A 661 57.23 13.65 9.41
CA GLU A 661 58.40 13.09 10.09
C GLU A 661 59.16 12.05 9.23
N THR A 662 58.54 11.56 8.15
CA THR A 662 59.07 10.43 7.36
C THR A 662 59.68 10.80 6.00
N ARG A 663 59.65 12.05 5.52
CA ARG A 663 60.41 12.53 4.33
C ARG A 663 60.33 14.05 4.05
N ASP A 664 61.44 14.63 3.55
CA ASP A 664 61.60 16.02 3.03
C ASP A 664 60.88 16.32 1.68
N LEU A 665 59.99 15.45 1.20
CA LEU A 665 59.55 15.43 -0.21
C LEU A 665 58.29 16.23 -0.54
N LEU A 666 57.61 16.82 0.45
CA LEU A 666 56.34 17.54 0.23
C LEU A 666 56.51 19.07 0.08
N CYS A 667 57.68 19.64 0.36
CA CYS A 667 57.87 21.10 0.36
C CYS A 667 58.10 21.74 -1.03
N GLN A 668 58.10 20.98 -2.14
CA GLN A 668 58.46 21.54 -3.47
C GLN A 668 57.58 21.14 -4.66
N ARG A 669 56.50 20.37 -4.47
CA ARG A 669 55.55 20.00 -5.55
C ARG A 669 54.11 20.16 -5.09
N ALA A 670 53.19 20.39 -6.03
CA ALA A 670 51.76 20.31 -5.74
C ALA A 670 51.40 18.88 -5.31
N THR A 671 50.89 18.74 -4.09
CA THR A 671 50.47 17.49 -3.47
C THR A 671 49.00 17.23 -3.81
N PRO A 672 48.65 16.14 -4.52
CA PRO A 672 47.26 15.73 -4.70
C PRO A 672 46.66 15.05 -3.44
N ILE A 673 45.53 15.58 -2.96
CA ILE A 673 44.56 14.86 -2.13
C ILE A 673 43.49 14.28 -3.05
N LEU A 674 43.28 12.98 -2.97
CA LEU A 674 42.12 12.33 -3.54
C LEU A 674 41.16 12.01 -2.41
N PHE A 675 39.90 12.35 -2.54
CA PHE A 675 38.86 11.75 -1.71
C PHE A 675 37.75 11.21 -2.60
N SER A 676 37.27 10.02 -2.25
CA SER A 676 36.03 9.49 -2.79
C SER A 676 34.94 9.74 -1.76
N LEU A 677 33.79 10.15 -2.26
CA LEU A 677 32.58 10.25 -1.48
C LEU A 677 31.62 9.21 -2.05
N GLN A 678 31.40 8.14 -1.30
CA GLN A 678 30.33 7.21 -1.56
C GLN A 678 29.03 7.90 -1.12
N MET A 679 28.42 8.60 -2.06
CA MET A 679 27.12 9.24 -1.85
C MET A 679 26.05 8.22 -2.18
N LEU A 680 25.20 7.92 -1.20
CA LEU A 680 23.97 7.22 -1.53
C LEU A 680 23.05 8.15 -2.33
N HIS A 681 23.07 9.47 -2.04
CA HIS A 681 22.34 10.52 -2.76
C HIS A 681 23.04 11.89 -2.64
N ASP A 682 22.69 12.83 -3.52
CA ASP A 682 23.02 14.26 -3.34
C ASP A 682 22.49 14.73 -1.99
N VAL A 683 23.39 15.05 -1.06
CA VAL A 683 23.03 15.74 0.17
C VAL A 683 23.75 17.06 0.25
N LEU A 684 22.92 18.08 0.47
CA LEU A 684 23.30 19.46 0.74
C LEU A 684 24.44 19.56 1.78
N VAL A 685 25.51 20.26 1.39
CA VAL A 685 26.69 20.53 2.20
C VAL A 685 26.42 21.73 3.15
N ALA A 686 26.21 21.41 4.44
CA ALA A 686 26.67 22.11 5.65
C ALA A 686 25.76 22.98 6.57
N ALA A 687 25.94 22.70 7.87
CA ALA A 687 25.84 23.54 9.08
C ALA A 687 24.47 24.06 9.59
N HIS A 688 24.06 23.47 10.73
CA HIS A 688 23.30 24.04 11.87
C HIS A 688 22.22 25.12 11.61
N GLN A 689 20.96 24.71 11.67
CA GLN A 689 19.97 25.29 12.60
C GLN A 689 18.89 24.25 12.91
N LYS A 690 18.59 24.07 14.21
CA LYS A 690 17.50 23.23 14.71
C LYS A 690 16.16 23.65 14.10
N VAL A 691 15.71 22.95 13.07
CA VAL A 691 14.28 22.85 12.76
C VAL A 691 13.88 21.43 13.10
N GLN A 692 13.26 21.27 14.25
CA GLN A 692 12.60 20.02 14.60
C GLN A 692 11.62 19.65 13.48
N PRO A 693 11.59 18.41 12.99
CA PRO A 693 10.48 17.95 12.19
C PRO A 693 9.27 17.85 13.13
N LEU A 694 8.29 18.73 12.93
CA LEU A 694 6.96 18.75 13.56
C LEU A 694 6.09 17.52 13.19
N TRP A 695 6.70 16.40 12.80
CA TRP A 695 6.04 15.15 12.44
C TRP A 695 5.60 14.33 13.67
N HIS A 696 6.10 14.63 14.87
CA HIS A 696 5.70 13.94 16.09
C HIS A 696 4.43 14.48 16.74
N THR A 697 3.87 15.61 16.31
CA THR A 697 2.74 16.24 17.02
C THR A 697 1.37 16.06 16.33
N VAL A 698 1.29 15.33 15.22
CA VAL A 698 0.02 15.16 14.46
C VAL A 698 -0.45 13.69 14.37
N PHE A 699 0.33 12.75 14.92
CA PHE A 699 -0.03 11.32 14.97
C PHE A 699 -0.43 10.81 16.38
N SER A 700 -0.71 11.72 17.32
CA SER A 700 -1.41 11.38 18.58
C SER A 700 -2.92 11.60 18.48
#